data_AF-A0A2H5PHQ6-F1
#
_entry.id   AF-A0A2H5PHQ6-F1
#
_cell.length_a   1.000
_cell.length_b   1.000
_cell.length_c   1.000
_cell.angle_alpha   90.00
_cell.angle_beta   90.00
_cell.angle_gamma   90.00
#
_symmetry.space_group_name_H-M   'P 1'
#
loop_
_entity.id
_entity.type
_entity.pdbx_description
1 polymer ?
#
loop_
_entity_poly.entity_id
_entity_poly.type
_entity_poly.pdbx_seq_one_letter_code
_entity_poly.pdbx_strand_id
1 'polypeptide(L)'
;MDIKVYWSFLAVADILVFCFLGARVSTVVAGNETDEVALLEFKSMIIDDPLGVLASWNGSIHYCKWHGITCAARHQRVTVLDLQSLQLGGSISPRIGNLSFLQKLHLQNNKIVGNIPTEMGKFVNLQWLELWNNQLSGAIPSAIGDLQNLKILNLHRNKFSANIPISIGNLKMLIQLDLSGNFLHGTIPSSFGQCENLVAVDLSNNNLSGTLSPQLIGLSSLSLLNVSGNLLSGGISNNLGSCTGLEQLDMHGNLFEGPISSSLSSLRGLRVLDLSQNNLSGDVPEFLAGFELLQNLNLSYNNFEGMLPTKGIFKNTSATLVLGNNKLCGGIPEFQLPTCAPKKTKRKRSTLYSKLVIAIDIGLLLLSLILHSLLYCLVWKNKRENPTRRGNSIPRENPNSTNFLKLTYQEIYKATNGFSSTNLIAAGNFSSVYIGILIDGTTTAVKVFNLAYSGGSESFVAECEIMRKIRHRNIVKVVTAFSGADYQGKDFNALVYEFIPNGSLEEWLHPINGEDERHKAPRNLNSLKRLNIAIDIASALNYLHNDCIPSIAHCDLKPSNVLLDDEMTAHLGDFGIARFLPVETSFIDVMGTIGYVAPEYGMGSEVSSYGDVYSFGILLLEMFTGLRPNNGMFKDDLNLRNFVKSALAARAEQLLDVAFFQEIEEEETLYKKASSTCTQSSIILECLISICRIGVACSAELPDERMDINDVESSLRSIKMKLLKTPVYEEKRTINNLSFKDLYDATNGFSSANLIGAGNFGSVYNGTLFDGTTIAVKVFNLIHPGGARSFKSECKAAINIRHRNIVRVFTAVSGVDYQGARFKAVVYKFMPNGSLEEWLHGKDDTNWRLLNFDFLIKKKLDIAIDVARALKYLHCDCQPRIAHCNLKPSNVLLDDEMIGHVGDFSMARFLPDTDEQCRFIDYDMGFEDSTYGDVYMGFEDSTYGDVYSFGILLLEMFTGIRPTDAMEVERS
;
A
#
# COMPACT_ATOMS: atom_id res chain seq x y z
N MET A 1 50.29 29.48 -30.08
CA MET A 1 50.68 30.54 -31.02
C MET A 1 49.42 31.29 -31.38
N ASP A 2 49.38 32.55 -30.93
CA ASP A 2 48.48 33.71 -31.16
C ASP A 2 47.21 33.50 -32.01
N ILE A 3 46.07 34.13 -31.71
CA ILE A 3 45.89 35.59 -31.74
C ILE A 3 44.71 36.03 -30.84
N LYS A 4 45.01 36.95 -29.91
CA LYS A 4 44.11 37.98 -29.36
C LYS A 4 44.23 39.24 -30.23
N VAL A 5 43.19 40.08 -30.27
CA VAL A 5 43.15 41.57 -30.45
C VAL A 5 41.76 41.95 -30.98
N TYR A 6 41.00 43.01 -30.63
CA TYR A 6 40.95 44.19 -29.73
C TYR A 6 39.48 44.71 -29.88
N TRP A 7 38.82 45.48 -29.00
CA TRP A 7 39.04 46.90 -28.61
C TRP A 7 38.12 47.21 -27.40
N SER A 8 38.62 47.56 -26.20
CA SER A 8 38.85 48.90 -25.57
C SER A 8 37.59 49.74 -25.25
N PHE A 9 37.26 50.04 -23.97
CA PHE A 9 37.80 51.03 -23.00
C PHE A 9 37.49 52.52 -23.29
N LEU A 10 36.79 53.17 -22.34
CA LEU A 10 36.86 54.58 -21.85
C LEU A 10 35.85 54.69 -20.66
N ALA A 11 36.25 54.71 -19.38
CA ALA A 11 36.70 55.85 -18.53
C ALA A 11 35.66 57.00 -18.44
N VAL A 12 34.85 57.16 -17.37
CA VAL A 12 35.09 57.63 -15.96
C VAL A 12 34.72 59.12 -15.74
N ALA A 13 33.80 59.30 -14.78
CA ALA A 13 33.57 60.45 -13.86
C ALA A 13 32.81 61.72 -14.31
N ASP A 14 31.64 61.92 -13.68
CA ASP A 14 31.09 63.16 -13.07
C ASP A 14 29.98 62.70 -12.08
N ILE A 15 30.19 62.62 -10.75
CA ILE A 15 30.18 63.65 -9.70
C ILE A 15 28.78 64.28 -9.42
N LEU A 16 28.23 63.89 -8.26
CA LEU A 16 27.36 64.64 -7.33
C LEU A 16 26.01 65.20 -7.82
N VAL A 17 24.98 64.35 -7.84
CA VAL A 17 23.65 64.58 -7.21
C VAL A 17 23.08 63.19 -6.88
N PHE A 18 22.34 63.02 -5.79
CA PHE A 18 21.76 61.77 -5.25
C PHE A 18 22.57 61.02 -4.17
N CYS A 19 23.07 61.77 -3.19
CA CYS A 19 22.73 61.41 -1.81
C CYS A 19 21.35 62.02 -1.52
N PHE A 20 20.49 61.30 -0.79
CA PHE A 20 19.06 61.57 -0.52
C PHE A 20 18.07 61.11 -1.61
N LEU A 21 17.87 59.80 -1.70
CA LEU A 21 16.54 59.19 -1.69
C LEU A 21 16.73 57.77 -1.19
N GLY A 22 16.54 57.62 0.13
CA GLY A 22 16.71 56.37 0.83
C GLY A 22 15.84 55.27 0.25
N ALA A 23 16.33 54.05 0.46
CA ALA A 23 15.55 52.82 0.45
C ALA A 23 14.09 53.10 0.81
N ARG A 24 13.17 52.84 -0.12
CA ARG A 24 11.81 52.49 0.27
C ARG A 24 11.87 51.10 0.90
N VAL A 25 12.36 51.07 2.13
CA VAL A 25 11.75 50.24 3.16
C VAL A 25 10.28 50.62 3.11
N SER A 26 9.41 49.67 2.81
CA SER A 26 7.99 49.84 3.07
C SER A 26 7.83 50.02 4.59
N THR A 27 7.93 51.25 5.05
CA THR A 27 7.38 51.66 6.33
C THR A 27 5.88 51.54 6.17
N VAL A 28 5.33 50.39 6.57
CA VAL A 28 3.92 50.32 6.93
C VAL A 28 3.74 51.36 8.03
N VAL A 29 3.06 52.43 7.68
CA VAL A 29 2.61 53.43 8.63
C VAL A 29 1.76 52.67 9.65
N ALA A 30 2.26 52.61 10.89
CA ALA A 30 1.53 52.12 12.04
C ALA A 30 0.34 53.06 12.30
N GLY A 31 -0.80 52.73 11.70
CA GLY A 31 -2.10 53.24 12.12
C GLY A 31 -2.74 52.25 13.07
N ASN A 32 -3.39 52.74 14.13
CA ASN A 32 -4.17 51.95 15.10
C ASN A 32 -5.32 51.13 14.47
N GLU A 33 -5.57 51.26 13.17
CA GLU A 33 -6.63 50.60 12.40
C GLU A 33 -6.29 49.14 11.99
N THR A 34 -5.04 48.66 12.16
CA THR A 34 -4.67 47.29 11.74
C THR A 34 -5.31 46.19 12.58
N ASP A 35 -5.45 46.39 13.89
CA ASP A 35 -6.02 45.39 14.80
C ASP A 35 -7.54 45.29 14.60
N GLU A 36 -8.22 46.42 14.43
CA GLU A 36 -9.66 46.47 14.17
C GLU A 36 -10.01 45.71 12.89
N VAL A 37 -9.29 45.96 11.80
CA VAL A 37 -9.49 45.25 10.53
C VAL A 37 -9.24 43.75 10.69
N ALA A 38 -8.17 43.35 11.38
CA ALA A 38 -7.87 41.94 11.62
C ALA A 38 -8.98 41.23 12.43
N LEU A 39 -9.54 41.91 13.42
CA LEU A 39 -10.65 41.40 14.23
C LEU A 39 -11.96 41.32 13.44
N LEU A 40 -12.26 42.31 12.60
CA LEU A 40 -13.46 42.28 11.75
C LEU A 40 -13.36 41.18 10.68
N GLU A 41 -12.17 40.94 10.13
CA GLU A 41 -11.89 39.82 9.22
C GLU A 41 -11.90 38.46 9.94
N PHE A 42 -11.55 38.42 11.22
CA PHE A 42 -11.78 37.22 12.03
C PHE A 42 -13.28 36.98 12.20
N LYS A 43 -14.04 38.02 12.58
CA LYS A 43 -15.49 37.95 12.74
C LYS A 43 -16.21 37.52 11.47
N SER A 44 -15.78 37.98 10.29
CA SER A 44 -16.41 37.59 9.02
C SER A 44 -16.29 36.10 8.71
N MET A 45 -15.27 35.42 9.27
CA MET A 45 -15.05 33.98 9.14
C MET A 45 -15.80 33.15 10.20
N ILE A 46 -16.43 33.80 11.19
CA ILE A 46 -17.32 33.16 12.16
C ILE A 46 -18.74 33.18 11.60
N ILE A 47 -19.24 32.00 11.25
CA ILE A 47 -20.55 31.81 10.60
C ILE A 47 -21.67 31.47 11.60
N ASP A 48 -21.31 30.98 12.78
CA ASP A 48 -22.23 30.62 13.86
C ASP A 48 -21.80 31.33 15.14
N ASP A 49 -22.64 32.23 15.64
CA ASP A 49 -22.49 32.93 16.93
C ASP A 49 -23.83 32.88 17.66
N PRO A 50 -24.18 31.71 18.25
CA PRO A 50 -25.51 31.49 18.80
C PRO A 50 -25.79 32.36 20.04
N LEU A 51 -24.75 32.84 20.71
CA LEU A 51 -24.84 33.71 21.89
C LEU A 51 -24.80 35.21 21.52
N GLY A 52 -24.55 35.53 20.25
CA GLY A 52 -24.46 36.92 19.77
C GLY A 52 -23.32 37.73 20.40
N VAL A 53 -22.27 37.07 20.90
CA VAL A 53 -21.19 37.73 21.66
C VAL A 53 -20.35 38.66 20.79
N LEU A 54 -20.23 38.35 19.50
CA LEU A 54 -19.53 39.18 18.52
C LEU A 54 -20.39 40.35 18.03
N ALA A 55 -21.63 40.52 18.50
CA ALA A 55 -22.45 41.69 18.16
C ALA A 55 -21.78 43.01 18.59
N SER A 56 -21.01 42.97 19.68
CA SER A 56 -20.23 44.12 20.18
C SER A 56 -19.09 44.55 19.25
N TRP A 57 -18.65 43.66 18.34
CA TRP A 57 -17.55 43.92 17.40
C TRP A 57 -18.07 44.71 16.20
N ASN A 58 -18.24 46.01 16.41
CA ASN A 58 -18.72 46.95 15.39
C ASN A 58 -18.06 48.32 15.60
N GLY A 59 -18.16 49.19 14.58
CA GLY A 59 -17.52 50.51 14.60
C GLY A 59 -18.13 51.53 15.56
N SER A 60 -19.13 51.16 16.38
CA SER A 60 -19.79 52.10 17.32
C SER A 60 -18.97 52.35 18.58
N ILE A 61 -18.07 51.43 18.95
CA ILE A 61 -17.17 51.56 20.11
C ILE A 61 -15.77 51.08 19.74
N HIS A 62 -14.75 51.63 20.40
CA HIS A 62 -13.36 51.24 20.19
C HIS A 62 -13.16 49.74 20.48
N TYR A 63 -12.40 49.03 19.63
CA TYR A 63 -12.26 47.57 19.68
C TYR A 63 -11.71 47.02 21.01
N CYS A 64 -10.94 47.79 21.76
CA CYS A 64 -10.51 47.42 23.12
C CYS A 64 -11.64 47.27 24.14
N LYS A 65 -12.87 47.67 23.80
CA LYS A 65 -14.08 47.45 24.61
C LYS A 65 -14.96 46.33 24.06
N TRP A 66 -14.58 45.71 22.95
CA TRP A 66 -15.31 44.57 22.38
C TRP A 66 -15.19 43.35 23.29
N HIS A 67 -16.22 42.50 23.28
CA HIS A 67 -16.21 41.28 24.07
C HIS A 67 -14.99 40.42 23.71
N GLY A 68 -14.28 39.90 24.72
CA GLY A 68 -13.11 39.04 24.53
C GLY A 68 -11.82 39.77 24.14
N ILE A 69 -11.82 41.10 24.00
CA ILE A 69 -10.61 41.86 23.64
C ILE A 69 -10.01 42.55 24.86
N THR A 70 -8.72 42.34 25.08
CA THR A 70 -7.92 43.17 26.01
C THR A 70 -6.78 43.85 25.24
N CYS A 71 -6.62 45.14 25.47
CA CYS A 71 -5.54 45.94 24.89
C CYS A 71 -4.53 46.40 25.94
N ALA A 72 -3.30 46.63 25.50
CA ALA A 72 -2.28 47.27 26.33
C ALA A 72 -2.65 48.72 26.64
N ALA A 73 -2.51 49.12 27.91
CA ALA A 73 -2.90 50.46 28.39
C ALA A 73 -2.22 51.63 27.65
N ARG A 74 -0.95 51.44 27.22
CA ARG A 74 -0.12 52.53 26.67
C ARG A 74 -0.36 52.80 25.18
N HIS A 75 -0.53 51.74 24.39
CA HIS A 75 -0.61 51.85 22.92
C HIS A 75 -1.92 51.30 22.35
N GLN A 76 -2.85 50.84 23.19
CA GLN A 76 -4.18 50.37 22.80
C GLN A 76 -4.17 49.28 21.72
N ARG A 77 -3.11 48.46 21.68
CA ARG A 77 -3.00 47.31 20.77
C ARG A 77 -3.49 46.05 21.46
N VAL A 78 -4.08 45.13 20.71
CA VAL A 78 -4.66 43.89 21.24
C VAL A 78 -3.55 42.99 21.79
N THR A 79 -3.67 42.61 23.05
CA THR A 79 -2.76 41.70 23.76
C THR A 79 -3.41 40.37 24.13
N VAL A 80 -4.74 40.35 24.30
CA VAL A 80 -5.50 39.13 24.57
C VAL A 80 -6.73 39.10 23.68
N LEU A 81 -6.92 37.97 23.01
CA LEU A 81 -8.17 37.59 22.37
C LEU A 81 -8.69 36.34 23.08
N ASP A 82 -9.77 36.50 23.84
CA ASP A 82 -10.40 35.45 24.64
C ASP A 82 -11.85 35.25 24.22
N LEU A 83 -12.09 34.19 23.46
CA LEU A 83 -13.42 33.78 22.98
C LEU A 83 -13.70 32.31 23.32
N GLN A 84 -13.15 31.81 24.43
CA GLN A 84 -13.31 30.42 24.82
C GLN A 84 -14.74 30.07 25.22
N SER A 85 -15.19 28.84 24.91
CA SER A 85 -16.48 28.29 25.38
C SER A 85 -17.72 29.11 24.97
N LEU A 86 -17.69 29.75 23.80
CA LEU A 86 -18.77 30.60 23.28
C LEU A 86 -19.62 29.92 22.20
N GLN A 87 -19.36 28.64 21.93
CA GLN A 87 -20.02 27.84 20.88
C GLN A 87 -19.85 28.41 19.46
N LEU A 88 -18.81 29.21 19.23
CA LEU A 88 -18.57 29.86 17.94
C LEU A 88 -18.25 28.81 16.88
N GLY A 89 -18.91 28.90 15.72
CA GLY A 89 -18.64 28.06 14.54
C GLY A 89 -18.14 28.90 13.36
N GLY A 90 -17.25 28.33 12.56
CA GLY A 90 -16.55 29.04 11.48
C GLY A 90 -15.08 28.68 11.44
N SER A 91 -14.24 29.54 10.90
CA SER A 91 -12.80 29.25 10.74
C SER A 91 -11.94 30.43 11.17
N ILE A 92 -10.64 30.18 11.37
CA ILE A 92 -9.71 31.23 11.77
C ILE A 92 -9.20 31.97 10.53
N SER A 93 -9.48 33.28 10.45
CA SER A 93 -9.00 34.11 9.34
C SER A 93 -7.47 34.22 9.32
N PRO A 94 -6.80 34.07 8.16
CA PRO A 94 -5.36 34.35 8.02
C PRO A 94 -4.96 35.77 8.45
N ARG A 95 -5.90 36.72 8.36
CA ARG A 95 -5.68 38.11 8.79
C ARG A 95 -5.48 38.25 10.29
N ILE A 96 -5.82 37.23 11.09
CA ILE A 96 -5.53 37.23 12.52
C ILE A 96 -4.04 37.44 12.81
N GLY A 97 -3.15 36.98 11.92
CA GLY A 97 -1.70 37.17 12.02
C GLY A 97 -1.23 38.63 12.02
N ASN A 98 -2.11 39.60 11.75
CA ASN A 98 -1.81 41.03 11.85
C ASN A 98 -1.90 41.58 13.28
N LEU A 99 -2.41 40.82 14.26
CA LEU A 99 -2.46 41.20 15.68
C LEU A 99 -1.07 41.11 16.32
N SER A 100 -0.15 41.99 15.94
CA SER A 100 1.29 41.87 16.23
C SER A 100 1.69 41.96 17.71
N PHE A 101 0.80 42.43 18.58
CA PHE A 101 1.01 42.53 20.03
C PHE A 101 0.34 41.42 20.83
N LEU A 102 -0.30 40.46 20.15
CA LEU A 102 -1.04 39.39 20.79
C LEU A 102 -0.12 38.52 21.65
N GLN A 103 -0.50 38.34 22.91
CA GLN A 103 0.20 37.52 23.91
C GLN A 103 -0.59 36.25 24.24
N LYS A 104 -1.91 36.32 24.17
CA LYS A 104 -2.83 35.23 24.51
C LYS A 104 -3.91 35.10 23.45
N LEU A 105 -4.03 33.90 22.89
CA LEU A 105 -5.12 33.52 22.02
C LEU A 105 -5.86 32.33 22.64
N HIS A 106 -7.09 32.57 23.07
CA HIS A 106 -7.98 31.56 23.67
C HIS A 106 -9.22 31.37 22.80
N LEU A 107 -9.29 30.24 22.11
CA LEU A 107 -10.41 29.84 21.24
C LEU A 107 -10.95 28.44 21.58
N GLN A 108 -10.51 27.84 22.69
CA GLN A 108 -10.89 26.50 23.10
C GLN A 108 -12.40 26.33 23.37
N ASN A 109 -12.90 25.10 23.29
CA ASN A 109 -14.31 24.73 23.50
C ASN A 109 -15.28 25.47 22.57
N ASN A 110 -14.96 25.52 21.28
CA ASN A 110 -15.84 26.07 20.25
C ASN A 110 -16.06 25.03 19.14
N LYS A 111 -16.70 25.44 18.05
CA LYS A 111 -16.94 24.62 16.86
C LYS A 111 -16.12 25.13 15.67
N ILE A 112 -14.90 25.62 15.93
CA ILE A 112 -14.04 26.16 14.89
C ILE A 112 -13.53 25.02 14.00
N VAL A 113 -13.65 25.17 12.68
CA VAL A 113 -13.26 24.22 11.63
C VAL A 113 -12.11 24.79 10.78
N GLY A 114 -11.55 23.96 9.90
CA GLY A 114 -10.49 24.34 8.97
C GLY A 114 -9.10 24.22 9.58
N ASN A 115 -8.10 24.80 8.92
CA ASN A 115 -6.71 24.66 9.31
C ASN A 115 -6.25 25.83 10.19
N ILE A 116 -5.17 25.63 10.95
CA ILE A 116 -4.45 26.75 11.57
C ILE A 116 -3.75 27.55 10.44
N PRO A 117 -4.00 28.87 10.30
CA PRO A 117 -3.32 29.68 9.29
C PRO A 117 -1.81 29.79 9.54
N THR A 118 -1.00 29.72 8.50
CA THR A 118 0.48 29.85 8.61
C THR A 118 0.89 31.24 9.12
N GLU A 119 0.06 32.26 8.87
CA GLU A 119 0.26 33.63 9.34
C GLU A 119 0.29 33.74 10.87
N MET A 120 -0.22 32.77 11.61
CA MET A 120 -0.08 32.74 13.07
C MET A 120 1.37 32.74 13.53
N GLY A 121 2.31 32.25 12.72
CA GLY A 121 3.75 32.33 13.01
C GLY A 121 4.29 33.75 13.16
N LYS A 122 3.52 34.78 12.77
CA LYS A 122 3.88 36.21 12.92
C LYS A 122 3.69 36.74 14.34
N PHE A 123 3.08 35.99 15.26
CA PHE A 123 2.81 36.45 16.62
C PHE A 123 4.06 36.41 17.52
N VAL A 124 5.00 37.32 17.29
CA VAL A 124 6.29 37.37 17.99
C VAL A 124 6.18 37.48 19.52
N ASN A 125 5.06 37.95 20.05
CA ASN A 125 4.82 38.13 21.49
C ASN A 125 3.94 37.04 22.11
N LEU A 126 3.47 36.06 21.32
CA LEU A 126 2.52 35.06 21.79
C LEU A 126 3.15 34.17 22.86
N GLN A 127 2.42 33.97 23.94
CA GLN A 127 2.81 33.15 25.09
C GLN A 127 1.82 31.99 25.31
N TRP A 128 0.54 32.18 24.98
CA TRP A 128 -0.49 31.15 25.09
C TRP A 128 -1.25 31.01 23.78
N LEU A 129 -1.24 29.79 23.24
CA LEU A 129 -2.06 29.37 22.11
C LEU A 129 -2.93 28.20 22.53
N GLU A 130 -4.20 28.48 22.83
CA GLU A 130 -5.18 27.52 23.33
C GLU A 130 -6.30 27.35 22.28
N LEU A 131 -6.23 26.27 21.50
CA LEU A 131 -7.18 25.95 20.42
C LEU A 131 -7.90 24.60 20.62
N TRP A 132 -7.76 24.00 21.79
CA TRP A 132 -8.24 22.65 22.09
C TRP A 132 -9.77 22.52 22.11
N ASN A 133 -10.25 21.27 21.93
CA ASN A 133 -11.67 20.92 21.85
C ASN A 133 -12.41 21.79 20.82
N ASN A 134 -11.97 21.67 19.57
CA ASN A 134 -12.55 22.27 18.38
C ASN A 134 -12.62 21.21 17.26
N GLN A 135 -12.89 21.63 16.03
CA GLN A 135 -12.93 20.76 14.84
C GLN A 135 -11.84 21.15 13.82
N LEU A 136 -10.72 21.70 14.30
CA LEU A 136 -9.59 22.09 13.43
C LEU A 136 -8.96 20.84 12.82
N SER A 137 -8.53 20.93 11.57
CA SER A 137 -8.03 19.80 10.78
C SER A 137 -6.75 20.14 10.01
N GLY A 138 -6.23 19.18 9.25
CA GLY A 138 -5.02 19.34 8.45
C GLY A 138 -3.74 19.26 9.28
N ALA A 139 -2.63 19.75 8.73
CA ALA A 139 -1.33 19.72 9.40
C ALA A 139 -1.17 20.90 10.38
N ILE A 140 -0.41 20.68 11.46
CA ILE A 140 0.08 21.77 12.30
C ILE A 140 1.13 22.55 11.49
N PRO A 141 0.98 23.87 11.25
CA PRO A 141 1.93 24.63 10.45
C PRO A 141 3.33 24.68 11.09
N SER A 142 4.39 24.49 10.28
CA SER A 142 5.77 24.63 10.75
C SER A 142 6.07 26.03 11.31
N ALA A 143 5.36 27.06 10.83
CA ALA A 143 5.44 28.45 11.30
C ALA A 143 5.11 28.62 12.80
N ILE A 144 4.42 27.66 13.44
CA ILE A 144 4.25 27.68 14.90
C ILE A 144 5.60 27.61 15.63
N GLY A 145 6.61 26.98 15.02
CA GLY A 145 7.98 26.94 15.52
C GLY A 145 8.71 28.29 15.55
N ASP A 146 8.15 29.34 14.92
CA ASP A 146 8.72 30.68 14.91
C ASP A 146 8.33 31.50 16.16
N LEU A 147 7.39 31.00 16.98
CA LEU A 147 6.82 31.68 18.15
C LEU A 147 7.74 31.61 19.37
N GLN A 148 8.89 32.28 19.32
CA GLN A 148 9.97 32.14 20.33
C GLN A 148 9.57 32.43 21.79
N ASN A 149 8.47 33.15 22.04
CA ASN A 149 7.95 33.47 23.37
C ASN A 149 6.86 32.49 23.86
N LEU A 150 6.47 31.50 23.05
CA LEU A 150 5.37 30.60 23.36
C LEU A 150 5.70 29.72 24.56
N LYS A 151 4.81 29.71 25.54
CA LYS A 151 4.92 28.93 26.79
C LYS A 151 3.96 27.77 26.82
N ILE A 152 2.75 27.97 26.30
CA ILE A 152 1.71 26.94 26.25
C ILE A 152 1.22 26.80 24.82
N LEU A 153 1.36 25.59 24.28
CA LEU A 153 0.76 25.17 23.02
C LEU A 153 -0.21 24.03 23.30
N ASN A 154 -1.51 24.31 23.17
CA ASN A 154 -2.54 23.33 23.45
C ASN A 154 -3.52 23.20 22.29
N LEU A 155 -3.44 22.05 21.61
CA LEU A 155 -4.20 21.71 20.40
C LEU A 155 -5.04 20.43 20.58
N HIS A 156 -5.21 19.95 21.82
CA HIS A 156 -5.82 18.65 22.07
C HIS A 156 -7.28 18.56 21.60
N ARG A 157 -7.78 17.35 21.36
CA ARG A 157 -9.17 17.08 20.92
C ARG A 157 -9.55 17.93 19.69
N ASN A 158 -8.81 17.74 18.61
CA ASN A 158 -9.08 18.30 17.30
C ASN A 158 -8.99 17.16 16.26
N LYS A 159 -8.91 17.50 14.97
CA LYS A 159 -8.79 16.57 13.85
C LYS A 159 -7.47 16.77 13.10
N PHE A 160 -6.40 17.20 13.78
CA PHE A 160 -5.11 17.37 13.12
C PHE A 160 -4.58 16.03 12.60
N SER A 161 -4.12 16.04 11.35
CA SER A 161 -3.64 14.87 10.61
C SER A 161 -2.36 15.26 9.88
N ALA A 162 -1.35 14.41 9.88
CA ALA A 162 0.05 14.60 9.43
C ALA A 162 1.07 14.46 10.58
N ASN A 163 2.35 14.60 10.24
CA ASN A 163 3.45 14.52 11.19
C ASN A 163 3.53 15.76 12.08
N ILE A 164 4.02 15.58 13.31
CA ILE A 164 4.36 16.67 14.22
C ILE A 164 5.52 17.49 13.63
N PRO A 165 5.39 18.82 13.46
CA PRO A 165 6.47 19.64 12.90
C PRO A 165 7.73 19.63 13.76
N ILE A 166 8.88 19.34 13.14
CA ILE A 166 10.19 19.36 13.79
C ILE A 166 10.51 20.76 14.35
N SER A 167 9.97 21.82 13.74
CA SER A 167 10.17 23.22 14.15
C SER A 167 9.63 23.55 15.54
N ILE A 168 8.72 22.74 16.12
CA ILE A 168 8.29 22.91 17.53
C ILE A 168 9.50 22.83 18.48
N GLY A 169 10.56 22.07 18.12
CA GLY A 169 11.81 22.03 18.89
C GLY A 169 12.54 23.37 19.03
N ASN A 170 12.21 24.36 18.19
CA ASN A 170 12.78 25.71 18.27
C ASN A 170 12.19 26.53 19.45
N LEU A 171 11.09 26.10 20.05
CA LEU A 171 10.35 26.86 21.06
C LEU A 171 11.00 26.75 22.44
N LYS A 172 12.07 27.53 22.67
CA LYS A 172 12.88 27.48 23.91
C LYS A 172 12.12 27.86 25.19
N MET A 173 11.04 28.63 25.07
CA MET A 173 10.22 29.05 26.19
C MET A 173 9.04 28.11 26.48
N LEU A 174 8.89 27.03 25.71
CA LEU A 174 7.75 26.12 25.82
C LEU A 174 7.82 25.33 27.12
N ILE A 175 6.73 25.40 27.89
CA ILE A 175 6.56 24.75 29.19
C ILE A 175 5.59 23.57 29.06
N GLN A 176 4.51 23.76 28.30
CA GLN A 176 3.47 22.77 28.12
C GLN A 176 3.16 22.58 26.64
N LEU A 177 3.17 21.32 26.22
CA LEU A 177 2.77 20.87 24.90
C LEU A 177 1.68 19.80 25.04
N ASP A 178 0.49 20.08 24.52
CA ASP A 178 -0.60 19.11 24.48
C ASP A 178 -1.15 19.00 23.05
N LEU A 179 -0.92 17.84 22.44
CA LEU A 179 -1.39 17.47 21.10
C LEU A 179 -2.33 16.26 21.13
N SER A 180 -2.81 15.89 22.32
CA SER A 180 -3.55 14.63 22.53
C SER A 180 -4.91 14.59 21.82
N GLY A 181 -5.41 13.39 21.50
CA GLY A 181 -6.72 13.21 20.89
C GLY A 181 -6.83 13.86 19.50
N ASN A 182 -5.90 13.52 18.62
CA ASN A 182 -5.86 13.95 17.22
C ASN A 182 -5.58 12.72 16.31
N PHE A 183 -5.39 12.95 15.01
CA PHE A 183 -5.01 11.91 14.03
C PHE A 183 -3.55 12.06 13.58
N LEU A 184 -2.67 12.56 14.47
CA LEU A 184 -1.26 12.76 14.15
C LEU A 184 -0.56 11.42 13.97
N HIS A 185 0.36 11.33 13.00
CA HIS A 185 1.10 10.11 12.69
C HIS A 185 2.58 10.38 12.49
N GLY A 186 3.36 9.35 12.18
CA GLY A 186 4.82 9.44 12.08
C GLY A 186 5.48 9.43 13.45
N THR A 187 6.74 9.86 13.52
CA THR A 187 7.57 9.77 14.72
C THR A 187 7.50 11.01 15.60
N ILE A 188 7.77 10.85 16.90
CA ILE A 188 7.93 11.98 17.83
C ILE A 188 9.27 12.69 17.49
N PRO A 189 9.27 13.98 17.13
CA PRO A 189 10.48 14.68 16.73
C PRO A 189 11.55 14.72 17.83
N SER A 190 12.78 14.32 17.50
CA SER A 190 13.90 14.38 18.44
C SER A 190 14.29 15.82 18.83
N SER A 191 13.87 16.80 18.03
CA SER A 191 14.03 18.22 18.32
C SER A 191 13.28 18.66 19.58
N PHE A 192 12.30 17.90 20.08
CA PHE A 192 11.65 18.21 21.37
C PHE A 192 12.64 18.26 22.53
N GLY A 193 13.72 17.48 22.47
CA GLY A 193 14.81 17.56 23.46
C GLY A 193 15.55 18.91 23.48
N GLN A 194 15.26 19.81 22.55
CA GLN A 194 15.80 21.17 22.52
C GLN A 194 14.92 22.18 23.29
N CYS A 195 13.72 21.77 23.73
CA CYS A 195 12.82 22.59 24.55
C CYS A 195 13.17 22.41 26.03
N GLU A 196 14.23 23.07 26.50
CA GLU A 196 14.81 22.85 27.83
C GLU A 196 13.88 23.20 29.01
N ASN A 197 12.85 24.02 28.78
CA ASN A 197 11.86 24.42 29.79
C ASN A 197 10.60 23.53 29.79
N LEU A 198 10.56 22.48 28.96
CA LEU A 198 9.38 21.65 28.80
C LEU A 198 9.14 20.84 30.07
N VAL A 199 7.96 21.01 30.66
CA VAL A 199 7.53 20.38 31.93
C VAL A 199 6.47 19.32 31.67
N ALA A 200 5.53 19.59 30.76
CA ALA A 200 4.41 18.70 30.49
C ALA A 200 4.26 18.43 28.98
N VAL A 201 4.21 17.14 28.63
CA VAL A 201 4.03 16.67 27.25
C VAL A 201 2.92 15.62 27.24
N ASP A 202 1.82 15.95 26.56
CA ASP A 202 0.76 14.98 26.26
C ASP A 202 0.60 14.82 24.75
N LEU A 203 0.88 13.60 24.28
CA LEU A 203 0.77 13.17 22.89
C LEU A 203 -0.21 11.99 22.76
N SER A 204 -0.99 11.71 23.81
CA SER A 204 -1.83 10.52 23.88
C SER A 204 -2.95 10.50 22.84
N ASN A 205 -3.48 9.31 22.55
CA ASN A 205 -4.61 9.11 21.64
C ASN A 205 -4.36 9.74 20.26
N ASN A 206 -3.30 9.28 19.61
CA ASN A 206 -2.91 9.64 18.25
C ASN A 206 -2.50 8.35 17.50
N ASN A 207 -1.95 8.50 16.30
CA ASN A 207 -1.46 7.38 15.47
C ASN A 207 0.07 7.44 15.31
N LEU A 208 0.78 7.92 16.34
CA LEU A 208 2.24 8.08 16.34
C LEU A 208 2.95 6.72 16.41
N SER A 209 4.05 6.57 15.69
CA SER A 209 4.80 5.32 15.57
C SER A 209 6.31 5.53 15.76
N GLY A 210 7.07 4.43 15.77
CA GLY A 210 8.51 4.45 16.05
C GLY A 210 8.82 4.41 17.54
N THR A 211 10.04 4.77 17.93
CA THR A 211 10.51 4.68 19.31
C THR A 211 10.41 6.01 20.05
N LEU A 212 10.40 5.97 21.38
CA LEU A 212 10.53 7.20 22.19
C LEU A 212 11.91 7.83 21.97
N SER A 213 11.94 9.07 21.49
CA SER A 213 13.17 9.80 21.21
C SER A 213 14.02 9.97 22.48
N PRO A 214 15.26 9.45 22.53
CA PRO A 214 16.18 9.59 23.67
C PRO A 214 16.44 11.03 24.11
N GLN A 215 16.30 12.00 23.20
CA GLN A 215 16.48 13.42 23.45
C GLN A 215 15.31 14.00 24.26
N LEU A 216 14.06 13.62 23.95
CA LEU A 216 12.89 14.02 24.73
C LEU A 216 12.92 13.41 26.13
N ILE A 217 13.14 12.08 26.20
CA ILE A 217 13.21 11.34 27.46
C ILE A 217 14.56 11.51 28.19
N GLY A 218 15.31 12.57 27.88
CA GLY A 218 16.50 12.99 28.59
C GLY A 218 16.31 14.32 29.34
N LEU A 219 15.16 14.98 29.19
CA LEU A 219 14.89 16.28 29.80
C LEU A 219 14.62 16.16 31.30
N SER A 220 15.50 16.74 32.10
CA SER A 220 15.36 16.75 33.57
C SER A 220 14.21 17.62 34.09
N SER A 221 13.74 18.57 33.27
CA SER A 221 12.60 19.46 33.56
C SER A 221 11.24 18.77 33.48
N LEU A 222 11.16 17.61 32.81
CA LEU A 222 9.91 16.93 32.51
C LEU A 222 9.28 16.36 33.79
N SER A 223 8.03 16.75 34.05
CA SER A 223 7.20 16.30 35.18
C SER A 223 6.06 15.39 34.73
N LEU A 224 5.49 15.64 33.55
CA LEU A 224 4.43 14.81 32.97
C LEU A 224 4.81 14.39 31.55
N LEU A 225 4.79 13.09 31.30
CA LEU A 225 4.89 12.50 29.97
C LEU A 225 3.76 11.51 29.74
N ASN A 226 2.86 11.84 28.82
CA ASN A 226 1.79 10.96 28.39
C ASN A 226 1.89 10.70 26.89
N VAL A 227 2.10 9.44 26.51
CA VAL A 227 2.20 8.98 25.13
C VAL A 227 1.25 7.81 24.85
N SER A 228 0.25 7.61 25.71
CA SER A 228 -0.64 6.47 25.66
C SER A 228 -1.52 6.43 24.41
N GLY A 229 -2.06 5.26 24.05
CA GLY A 229 -2.98 5.13 22.92
C GLY A 229 -2.34 5.56 21.60
N ASN A 230 -1.18 4.98 21.28
CA ASN A 230 -0.42 5.23 20.06
C ASN A 230 0.13 3.89 19.51
N LEU A 231 0.96 3.94 18.47
CA LEU A 231 1.63 2.79 17.85
C LEU A 231 3.15 2.79 18.13
N LEU A 232 3.58 3.34 19.27
CA LEU A 232 4.99 3.42 19.65
C LEU A 232 5.54 2.04 20.02
N SER A 233 6.75 1.74 19.57
CA SER A 233 7.39 0.42 19.72
C SER A 233 8.82 0.51 20.25
N GLY A 234 9.46 -0.66 20.41
CA GLY A 234 10.79 -0.79 20.97
C GLY A 234 10.82 -0.86 22.50
N GLY A 235 12.01 -0.90 23.08
CA GLY A 235 12.18 -1.00 24.53
C GLY A 235 12.09 0.34 25.27
N ILE A 236 11.71 0.29 26.55
CA ILE A 236 11.81 1.46 27.44
C ILE A 236 13.29 1.83 27.62
N SER A 237 13.71 2.91 26.95
CA SER A 237 15.11 3.33 26.90
C SER A 237 15.66 3.77 28.26
N ASN A 238 16.96 3.55 28.47
CA ASN A 238 17.67 3.94 29.69
C ASN A 238 17.72 5.45 29.90
N ASN A 239 17.57 6.24 28.83
CA ASN A 239 17.56 7.69 28.91
C ASN A 239 16.45 8.21 29.83
N LEU A 240 15.30 7.52 29.87
CA LEU A 240 14.14 7.92 30.67
C LEU A 240 14.46 8.05 32.17
N GLY A 241 15.44 7.31 32.68
CA GLY A 241 15.96 7.49 34.04
C GLY A 241 16.60 8.86 34.31
N SER A 242 16.86 9.67 33.28
CA SER A 242 17.40 11.03 33.42
C SER A 242 16.32 12.07 33.73
N CYS A 243 15.05 11.76 33.47
CA CYS A 243 13.89 12.60 33.76
C CYS A 243 13.53 12.59 35.24
N THR A 244 14.48 12.90 36.12
CA THR A 244 14.31 12.76 37.59
C THR A 244 13.18 13.60 38.20
N GLY A 245 12.68 14.62 37.48
CA GLY A 245 11.51 15.42 37.86
C GLY A 245 10.15 14.78 37.54
N LEU A 246 10.12 13.60 36.90
CA LEU A 246 8.90 12.98 36.40
C LEU A 246 7.99 12.52 37.56
N GLU A 247 6.77 13.06 37.61
CA GLU A 247 5.70 12.69 38.54
C GLU A 247 4.67 11.76 37.88
N GLN A 248 4.43 11.92 36.59
CA GLN A 248 3.47 11.11 35.85
C GLN A 248 4.06 10.59 34.54
N LEU A 249 4.04 9.27 34.39
CA LEU A 249 4.42 8.56 33.18
C LEU A 249 3.27 7.64 32.74
N ASP A 250 2.66 7.95 31.61
CA ASP A 250 1.65 7.12 30.99
C ASP A 250 2.08 6.71 29.58
N MET A 251 2.24 5.41 29.39
CA MET A 251 2.66 4.78 28.14
C MET A 251 1.68 3.67 27.71
N HIS A 252 0.47 3.62 28.30
CA HIS A 252 -0.45 2.51 28.07
C HIS A 252 -0.93 2.42 26.61
N GLY A 253 -1.38 1.24 26.16
CA GLY A 253 -1.97 1.08 24.83
C GLY A 253 -1.00 1.43 23.71
N ASN A 254 0.17 0.79 23.72
CA ASN A 254 1.24 0.94 22.73
C ASN A 254 1.83 -0.44 22.40
N LEU A 255 2.96 -0.47 21.67
CA LEU A 255 3.67 -1.67 21.24
C LEU A 255 5.06 -1.80 21.91
N PHE A 256 5.25 -1.23 23.12
CA PHE A 256 6.54 -1.31 23.81
C PHE A 256 6.86 -2.74 24.23
N GLU A 257 8.13 -3.14 24.09
CA GLU A 257 8.60 -4.51 24.33
C GLU A 257 9.82 -4.58 25.26
N GLY A 258 10.18 -5.80 25.69
CA GLY A 258 11.32 -6.02 26.59
C GLY A 258 11.06 -5.61 28.05
N PRO A 259 12.09 -5.61 28.91
CA PRO A 259 11.93 -5.37 30.33
C PRO A 259 11.80 -3.90 30.70
N ILE A 260 11.18 -3.64 31.86
CA ILE A 260 11.24 -2.33 32.52
C ILE A 260 12.72 -2.04 32.85
N SER A 261 13.27 -1.00 32.24
CA SER A 261 14.68 -0.64 32.42
C SER A 261 15.01 -0.32 33.88
N SER A 262 16.15 -0.83 34.36
CA SER A 262 16.66 -0.55 35.71
C SER A 262 16.99 0.93 35.95
N SER A 263 17.20 1.69 34.88
CA SER A 263 17.41 3.14 34.95
C SER A 263 16.22 3.88 35.57
N LEU A 264 14.98 3.36 35.44
CA LEU A 264 13.79 4.00 36.01
C LEU A 264 13.87 4.08 37.54
N SER A 265 14.74 3.31 38.20
CA SER A 265 14.97 3.38 39.65
C SER A 265 15.42 4.75 40.17
N SER A 266 15.84 5.67 39.29
CA SER A 266 16.15 7.07 39.62
C SER A 266 14.91 7.97 39.72
N LEU A 267 13.76 7.57 39.18
CA LEU A 267 12.53 8.37 39.10
C LEU A 267 11.76 8.37 40.44
N ARG A 268 12.41 8.85 41.50
CA ARG A 268 11.88 8.79 42.88
C ARG A 268 10.69 9.72 43.11
N GLY A 269 10.47 10.68 42.23
CA GLY A 269 9.31 11.60 42.24
C GLY A 269 8.02 11.00 41.69
N LEU A 270 8.06 9.79 41.10
CA LEU A 270 6.94 9.25 40.34
C LEU A 270 5.73 8.93 41.23
N ARG A 271 4.58 9.45 40.82
CA ARG A 271 3.26 9.30 41.48
C ARG A 271 2.33 8.42 40.68
N VAL A 272 2.40 8.47 39.35
CA VAL A 272 1.59 7.65 38.45
C VAL A 272 2.49 6.98 37.43
N LEU A 273 2.37 5.66 37.33
CA LEU A 273 3.02 4.85 36.31
C LEU A 273 2.00 3.91 35.67
N ASP A 274 1.64 4.17 34.42
CA ASP A 274 0.82 3.27 33.62
C ASP A 274 1.61 2.75 32.42
N LEU A 275 1.88 1.45 32.42
CA LEU A 275 2.56 0.72 31.34
C LEU A 275 1.64 -0.37 30.76
N SER A 276 0.34 -0.32 31.05
CA SER A 276 -0.59 -1.38 30.69
C SER A 276 -0.84 -1.49 29.18
N GLN A 277 -1.37 -2.62 28.72
CA GLN A 277 -1.69 -2.86 27.30
C GLN A 277 -0.48 -2.60 26.39
N ASN A 278 0.62 -3.31 26.66
CA ASN A 278 1.85 -3.28 25.89
C ASN A 278 2.40 -4.72 25.73
N ASN A 279 3.57 -4.87 25.12
CA ASN A 279 4.25 -6.15 24.92
C ASN A 279 5.47 -6.32 25.87
N LEU A 280 5.50 -5.62 27.01
CA LEU A 280 6.62 -5.65 27.96
C LEU A 280 6.77 -7.04 28.59
N SER A 281 8.00 -7.46 28.87
CA SER A 281 8.33 -8.81 29.36
C SER A 281 9.39 -8.81 30.45
N GLY A 282 9.72 -10.00 30.99
CA GLY A 282 10.69 -10.15 32.09
C GLY A 282 10.09 -9.97 33.48
N ASP A 283 10.95 -9.94 34.50
CA ASP A 283 10.52 -9.79 35.90
C ASP A 283 10.07 -8.35 36.20
N VAL A 284 9.03 -8.19 37.03
CA VAL A 284 8.64 -6.89 37.60
C VAL A 284 9.74 -6.41 38.56
N PRO A 285 10.40 -5.26 38.33
CA PRO A 285 11.57 -4.89 39.12
C PRO A 285 11.25 -4.53 40.58
N GLU A 286 12.05 -5.08 41.51
CA GLU A 286 11.90 -4.84 42.96
C GLU A 286 12.07 -3.36 43.35
N PHE A 287 12.78 -2.55 42.56
CA PHE A 287 12.97 -1.13 42.88
C PHE A 287 11.66 -0.33 42.89
N LEU A 288 10.62 -0.77 42.16
CA LEU A 288 9.29 -0.15 42.16
C LEU A 288 8.65 -0.20 43.55
N ALA A 289 8.97 -1.21 44.36
CA ALA A 289 8.55 -1.29 45.75
C ALA A 289 9.20 -0.19 46.63
N GLY A 290 10.27 0.44 46.15
CA GLY A 290 10.98 1.53 46.83
C GLY A 290 10.56 2.93 46.36
N PHE A 291 9.48 3.09 45.58
CA PHE A 291 8.94 4.41 45.25
C PHE A 291 7.91 4.82 46.30
N GLU A 292 8.30 5.74 47.18
CA GLU A 292 7.50 6.15 48.34
C GLU A 292 6.32 7.07 47.96
N LEU A 293 6.44 7.79 46.84
CA LEU A 293 5.43 8.73 46.36
C LEU A 293 4.45 8.11 45.33
N LEU A 294 4.68 6.86 44.93
CA LEU A 294 3.88 6.20 43.90
C LEU A 294 2.47 5.93 44.44
N GLN A 295 1.47 6.48 43.77
CA GLN A 295 0.06 6.41 44.12
C GLN A 295 -0.67 5.39 43.27
N ASN A 296 -0.34 5.31 41.97
CA ASN A 296 -0.95 4.39 41.02
C ASN A 296 0.12 3.69 40.18
N LEU A 297 0.03 2.36 40.11
CA LEU A 297 0.87 1.50 39.30
C LEU A 297 -0.01 0.55 38.48
N ASN A 298 0.03 0.65 37.16
CA ASN A 298 -0.69 -0.25 36.28
C ASN A 298 0.26 -0.94 35.30
N LEU A 299 0.37 -2.26 35.44
CA LEU A 299 1.21 -3.15 34.65
C LEU A 299 0.36 -4.18 33.89
N SER A 300 -0.96 -3.99 33.84
CA SER A 300 -1.90 -4.98 33.30
C SER A 300 -1.70 -5.21 31.80
N TYR A 301 -2.09 -6.37 31.28
CA TYR A 301 -2.08 -6.72 29.86
C TYR A 301 -0.69 -6.54 29.23
N ASN A 302 0.29 -7.25 29.78
CA ASN A 302 1.67 -7.37 29.29
C ASN A 302 2.12 -8.84 29.37
N ASN A 303 3.40 -9.11 29.14
CA ASN A 303 4.04 -10.42 29.22
C ASN A 303 4.98 -10.55 30.42
N PHE A 304 4.71 -9.86 31.54
CA PHE A 304 5.56 -9.97 32.73
C PHE A 304 5.54 -11.39 33.31
N GLU A 305 6.68 -11.82 33.85
CA GLU A 305 6.87 -13.14 34.42
C GLU A 305 7.51 -13.08 35.81
N GLY A 306 7.53 -14.22 36.50
CA GLY A 306 8.21 -14.35 37.77
C GLY A 306 7.40 -13.85 38.97
N MET A 307 8.10 -13.60 40.08
CA MET A 307 7.48 -13.29 41.36
C MET A 307 7.11 -11.80 41.44
N LEU A 308 5.84 -11.51 41.71
CA LEU A 308 5.41 -10.13 42.00
C LEU A 308 5.98 -9.67 43.36
N PRO A 309 6.60 -8.49 43.45
CA PRO A 309 7.06 -7.94 44.73
C PRO A 309 5.92 -7.79 45.74
N THR A 310 6.26 -7.79 47.04
CA THR A 310 5.27 -7.77 48.14
C THR A 310 5.41 -6.55 49.06
N LYS A 311 6.29 -5.62 48.71
CA LYS A 311 6.61 -4.42 49.50
C LYS A 311 6.17 -3.15 48.76
N GLY A 312 6.17 -2.03 49.47
CA GLY A 312 5.82 -0.73 48.90
C GLY A 312 4.41 -0.71 48.31
N ILE A 313 4.29 -0.15 47.10
CA ILE A 313 3.02 0.00 46.36
C ILE A 313 2.29 -1.33 46.16
N PHE A 314 3.02 -2.44 46.04
CA PHE A 314 2.47 -3.78 45.85
C PHE A 314 1.72 -4.32 47.08
N LYS A 315 1.70 -3.61 48.21
CA LYS A 315 0.82 -3.94 49.34
C LYS A 315 -0.60 -3.41 49.17
N ASN A 316 -0.82 -2.52 48.21
CA ASN A 316 -2.09 -1.84 47.99
C ASN A 316 -2.70 -2.33 46.66
N THR A 317 -3.65 -3.27 46.75
CA THR A 317 -4.32 -3.86 45.58
C THR A 317 -5.24 -2.89 44.84
N SER A 318 -5.69 -1.81 45.49
CA SER A 318 -6.45 -0.75 44.81
C SER A 318 -5.57 0.19 43.99
N ALA A 319 -4.29 0.29 44.35
CA ALA A 319 -3.32 1.16 43.68
C ALA A 319 -2.44 0.43 42.64
N THR A 320 -2.36 -0.91 42.71
CA THR A 320 -1.53 -1.73 41.82
C THR A 320 -2.40 -2.66 40.99
N LEU A 321 -2.31 -2.56 39.66
CA LEU A 321 -3.03 -3.42 38.71
C LEU A 321 -2.04 -4.25 37.89
N VAL A 322 -2.25 -5.57 37.83
CA VAL A 322 -1.34 -6.52 37.15
C VAL A 322 -2.09 -7.56 36.30
N LEU A 323 -3.38 -7.32 36.03
CA LEU A 323 -4.28 -8.26 35.34
C LEU A 323 -3.74 -8.64 33.95
N GLY A 324 -4.04 -9.82 33.44
CA GLY A 324 -3.65 -10.24 32.08
C GLY A 324 -2.20 -10.68 31.90
N ASN A 325 -1.36 -10.66 32.95
CA ASN A 325 0.01 -11.19 32.91
C ASN A 325 0.05 -12.65 33.36
N ASN A 326 -0.14 -13.58 32.42
CA ASN A 326 -0.35 -15.00 32.71
C ASN A 326 0.86 -15.74 33.32
N LYS A 327 2.06 -15.15 33.26
CA LYS A 327 3.30 -15.75 33.80
C LYS A 327 3.71 -15.20 35.16
N LEU A 328 2.97 -14.24 35.72
CA LEU A 328 3.20 -13.75 37.07
C LEU A 328 2.75 -14.78 38.11
N CYS A 329 3.49 -14.84 39.21
CA CYS A 329 3.22 -15.69 40.35
C CYS A 329 3.57 -14.99 41.67
N GLY A 330 3.12 -15.51 42.81
CA GLY A 330 3.45 -14.95 44.13
C GLY A 330 2.65 -13.67 44.46
N GLY A 331 3.32 -12.64 44.95
CA GLY A 331 2.65 -11.44 45.46
C GLY A 331 1.89 -11.67 46.78
N ILE A 332 1.14 -10.64 47.21
CA ILE A 332 0.21 -10.77 48.34
C ILE A 332 -1.05 -11.56 47.92
N PRO A 333 -1.71 -12.30 48.82
CA PRO A 333 -2.84 -13.17 48.48
C PRO A 333 -3.99 -12.48 47.73
N GLU A 334 -4.20 -11.19 47.98
CA GLU A 334 -5.26 -10.38 47.42
C GLU A 334 -5.17 -10.21 45.89
N PHE A 335 -3.98 -10.40 45.29
CA PHE A 335 -3.81 -10.40 43.83
C PHE A 335 -4.26 -11.70 43.14
N GLN A 336 -4.52 -12.77 43.91
CA GLN A 336 -4.97 -14.07 43.39
C GLN A 336 -4.03 -14.71 42.34
N LEU A 337 -2.74 -14.40 42.40
CA LEU A 337 -1.73 -14.99 41.50
C LEU A 337 -1.37 -16.43 41.91
N PRO A 338 -0.98 -17.30 40.96
CA PRO A 338 -0.54 -18.65 41.26
C PRO A 338 0.73 -18.66 42.14
N THR A 339 0.93 -19.69 42.95
CA THR A 339 2.16 -19.83 43.74
C THR A 339 3.36 -20.11 42.83
N CYS A 340 4.46 -19.38 43.00
CA CYS A 340 5.67 -19.62 42.24
C CYS A 340 6.26 -21.02 42.52
N ALA A 341 6.67 -21.73 41.46
CA ALA A 341 7.32 -23.02 41.61
C ALA A 341 8.64 -22.88 42.41
N PRO A 342 8.88 -23.72 43.44
CA PRO A 342 10.09 -23.62 44.26
C PRO A 342 11.34 -23.90 43.41
N LYS A 343 12.22 -22.90 43.28
CA LYS A 343 13.53 -23.07 42.64
C LYS A 343 14.34 -24.10 43.45
N LYS A 344 14.67 -25.25 42.85
CA LYS A 344 15.54 -26.28 43.47
C LYS A 344 16.89 -25.67 43.82
N THR A 345 17.14 -25.43 45.10
CA THR A 345 18.45 -24.99 45.62
C THR A 345 19.49 -26.09 45.41
N LYS A 346 20.49 -25.86 44.55
CA LYS A 346 21.67 -26.73 44.44
C LYS A 346 22.51 -26.62 45.71
N ARG A 347 22.28 -27.51 46.68
CA ARG A 347 23.22 -27.76 47.79
C ARG A 347 24.40 -28.59 47.28
N LYS A 348 25.62 -28.09 47.50
CA LYS A 348 26.89 -28.80 47.29
C LYS A 348 26.85 -30.18 47.96
N ARG A 349 26.98 -31.25 47.18
CA ARG A 349 27.50 -32.55 47.64
C ARG A 349 28.24 -33.29 46.52
N SER A 350 29.49 -33.62 46.83
CA SER A 350 30.37 -34.64 46.26
C SER A 350 31.09 -34.37 44.93
N THR A 351 32.34 -33.94 45.09
CA THR A 351 33.47 -33.80 44.16
C THR A 351 33.98 -35.12 43.54
N LEU A 352 33.08 -36.04 43.21
CA LEU A 352 33.43 -37.28 42.49
C LEU A 352 32.84 -37.30 41.07
N TYR A 353 31.62 -36.77 40.90
CA TYR A 353 30.93 -36.79 39.61
C TYR A 353 31.57 -35.83 38.58
N SER A 354 32.05 -34.65 39.01
CA SER A 354 32.72 -33.70 38.12
C SER A 354 34.11 -34.18 37.66
N LYS A 355 34.81 -35.00 38.44
CA LYS A 355 36.09 -35.61 38.03
C LYS A 355 35.88 -36.76 37.04
N LEU A 356 34.79 -37.50 37.16
CA LEU A 356 34.41 -38.55 36.21
C LEU A 356 33.98 -37.97 34.87
N VAL A 357 33.18 -36.90 34.86
CA VAL A 357 32.77 -36.24 33.61
C VAL A 357 33.96 -35.57 32.92
N ILE A 358 34.81 -34.85 33.65
CA ILE A 358 36.03 -34.26 33.06
C ILE A 358 37.01 -35.33 32.58
N ALA A 359 37.14 -36.46 33.27
CA ALA A 359 37.99 -37.56 32.80
C ALA A 359 37.41 -38.29 31.58
N ILE A 360 36.08 -38.39 31.48
CA ILE A 360 35.39 -38.94 30.30
C ILE A 360 35.48 -37.97 29.13
N ASP A 361 35.32 -36.66 29.36
CA ASP A 361 35.39 -35.64 28.31
C ASP A 361 36.82 -35.43 27.81
N ILE A 362 37.82 -35.43 28.71
CA ILE A 362 39.25 -35.45 28.33
C ILE A 362 39.60 -36.78 27.66
N GLY A 363 39.05 -37.89 28.15
CA GLY A 363 39.20 -39.21 27.53
C GLY A 363 38.63 -39.27 26.11
N LEU A 364 37.45 -38.66 25.88
CA LEU A 364 36.77 -38.58 24.60
C LEU A 364 37.44 -37.58 23.65
N LEU A 365 37.99 -36.47 24.16
CA LEU A 365 38.79 -35.53 23.38
C LEU A 365 40.15 -36.11 23.00
N LEU A 366 40.80 -36.86 23.91
CA LEU A 366 42.04 -37.57 23.58
C LEU A 366 41.76 -38.74 22.63
N LEU A 367 40.65 -39.45 22.78
CA LEU A 367 40.19 -40.46 21.82
C LEU A 367 39.85 -39.84 20.47
N SER A 368 39.21 -38.66 20.44
CA SER A 368 38.88 -37.98 19.19
C SER A 368 40.13 -37.42 18.51
N LEU A 369 41.12 -36.94 19.27
CA LEU A 369 42.41 -36.48 18.75
C LEU A 369 43.31 -37.63 18.30
N ILE A 370 43.28 -38.77 19.00
CA ILE A 370 43.95 -40.01 18.57
C ILE A 370 43.23 -40.60 17.35
N LEU A 371 41.90 -40.56 17.29
CA LEU A 371 41.15 -40.93 16.08
C LEU A 371 41.45 -39.96 14.94
N HIS A 372 41.54 -38.65 15.19
CA HIS A 372 41.88 -37.65 14.18
C HIS A 372 43.32 -37.80 13.72
N SER A 373 44.25 -38.13 14.62
CA SER A 373 45.66 -38.42 14.31
C SER A 373 45.80 -39.73 13.53
N LEU A 374 45.04 -40.78 13.89
CA LEU A 374 45.01 -42.04 13.16
C LEU A 374 44.29 -41.90 11.82
N LEU A 375 43.18 -41.15 11.74
CA LEU A 375 42.52 -40.79 10.48
C LEU A 375 43.41 -39.89 9.63
N TYR A 376 44.15 -38.95 10.22
CA TYR A 376 45.10 -38.11 9.50
C TYR A 376 46.28 -38.95 9.01
N CYS A 377 46.84 -39.87 9.81
CA CYS A 377 47.86 -40.80 9.37
C CYS A 377 47.36 -41.82 8.33
N LEU A 378 46.10 -42.26 8.41
CA LEU A 378 45.48 -43.14 7.42
C LEU A 378 45.12 -42.40 6.12
N VAL A 379 44.71 -41.13 6.21
CA VAL A 379 44.42 -40.24 5.07
C VAL A 379 45.71 -39.74 4.41
N TRP A 380 46.77 -39.50 5.18
CA TRP A 380 48.08 -39.10 4.65
C TRP A 380 48.83 -40.28 4.00
N LYS A 381 48.48 -41.53 4.36
CA LYS A 381 48.95 -42.73 3.66
C LYS A 381 48.13 -43.07 2.40
N ASN A 382 46.87 -42.62 2.31
CA ASN A 382 45.95 -42.96 1.20
C ASN A 382 45.65 -41.83 0.20
N LYS A 383 46.45 -40.75 0.18
CA LYS A 383 46.41 -39.75 -0.91
C LYS A 383 47.76 -39.59 -1.60
N ARG A 384 48.27 -40.70 -2.13
CA ARG A 384 48.90 -40.72 -3.46
C ARG A 384 47.87 -41.31 -4.43
N GLU A 385 47.69 -40.59 -5.53
CA GLU A 385 47.00 -40.95 -6.76
C GLU A 385 45.47 -40.71 -6.84
N ASN A 386 45.13 -39.97 -7.90
CA ASN A 386 43.85 -39.67 -8.58
C ASN A 386 42.71 -40.70 -8.37
N PRO A 387 41.38 -40.39 -8.51
CA PRO A 387 40.78 -39.56 -9.55
C PRO A 387 39.42 -38.86 -9.19
N THR A 388 38.74 -38.42 -10.25
CA THR A 388 37.43 -37.76 -10.48
C THR A 388 36.13 -38.25 -9.79
N ARG A 389 35.24 -37.25 -9.53
CA ARG A 389 33.76 -37.16 -9.72
C ARG A 389 32.76 -38.20 -9.10
N ARG A 390 31.73 -37.66 -8.40
CA ARG A 390 30.24 -37.88 -8.46
C ARG A 390 29.53 -38.18 -7.13
N GLY A 391 28.37 -37.52 -6.91
CA GLY A 391 27.13 -38.16 -6.43
C GLY A 391 26.60 -37.84 -5.02
N ASN A 392 25.58 -36.99 -4.97
CA ASN A 392 24.44 -36.84 -4.04
C ASN A 392 24.34 -37.72 -2.76
N SER A 393 24.10 -37.10 -1.61
CA SER A 393 22.75 -37.03 -0.99
C SER A 393 22.73 -36.26 0.35
N ILE A 394 21.70 -35.40 0.41
CA ILE A 394 21.12 -34.51 1.44
C ILE A 394 21.14 -35.06 2.89
N PRO A 395 21.29 -34.16 3.90
CA PRO A 395 20.54 -34.27 5.15
C PRO A 395 19.53 -33.12 5.34
N ARG A 396 18.39 -33.51 5.92
CA ARG A 396 17.19 -32.74 6.24
C ARG A 396 17.44 -31.66 7.30
N GLU A 397 16.95 -30.45 7.05
CA GLU A 397 16.67 -29.43 8.07
C GLU A 397 15.32 -28.72 7.83
N ASN A 398 14.73 -28.27 8.95
CA ASN A 398 13.43 -27.64 9.20
C ASN A 398 12.71 -26.87 8.07
N PRO A 399 11.42 -27.12 7.81
CA PRO A 399 10.64 -26.37 6.82
C PRO A 399 9.80 -25.28 7.49
N ASN A 400 10.36 -24.09 7.70
CA ASN A 400 9.57 -22.87 7.96
C ASN A 400 10.38 -21.59 7.65
N SER A 401 11.05 -21.58 6.50
CA SER A 401 11.55 -20.36 5.87
C SER A 401 11.06 -20.36 4.42
N THR A 402 10.50 -19.24 3.96
CA THR A 402 10.17 -18.99 2.56
C THR A 402 11.42 -19.20 1.69
N ASN A 403 11.49 -20.32 0.97
CA ASN A 403 12.68 -20.74 0.24
C ASN A 403 12.83 -19.96 -1.08
N PHE A 404 13.47 -18.79 -1.04
CA PHE A 404 14.23 -18.34 -2.20
C PHE A 404 15.36 -19.35 -2.46
N LEU A 405 15.60 -19.70 -3.73
CA LEU A 405 16.69 -20.59 -4.10
C LEU A 405 18.02 -19.95 -3.63
N LYS A 406 18.69 -20.54 -2.64
CA LYS A 406 20.00 -20.06 -2.18
C LYS A 406 21.05 -20.50 -3.20
N LEU A 407 21.47 -19.57 -4.05
CA LEU A 407 22.57 -19.77 -4.99
C LEU A 407 23.89 -19.25 -4.42
N THR A 408 24.98 -19.90 -4.79
CA THR A 408 26.36 -19.46 -4.57
C THR A 408 26.91 -18.79 -5.82
N TYR A 409 27.97 -17.96 -5.68
CA TYR A 409 28.68 -17.38 -6.82
C TYR A 409 29.13 -18.45 -7.82
N GLN A 410 29.61 -19.61 -7.34
CA GLN A 410 30.03 -20.71 -8.20
C GLN A 410 28.89 -21.25 -9.07
N GLU A 411 27.66 -21.30 -8.54
CA GLU A 411 26.49 -21.77 -9.27
C GLU A 411 26.05 -20.75 -10.33
N ILE A 412 26.04 -19.46 -9.99
CA ILE A 412 25.75 -18.38 -10.94
C ILE A 412 26.80 -18.33 -12.06
N TYR A 413 28.08 -18.43 -11.68
CA TYR A 413 29.21 -18.48 -12.63
C TYR A 413 29.09 -19.67 -13.57
N LYS A 414 28.73 -20.87 -13.08
CA LYS A 414 28.53 -22.05 -13.95
C LYS A 414 27.29 -21.89 -14.82
N ALA A 415 26.18 -21.41 -14.26
CA ALA A 415 24.92 -21.26 -14.97
C ALA A 415 25.06 -20.34 -16.18
N THR A 416 25.83 -19.25 -16.04
CA THR A 416 26.11 -18.28 -17.09
C THR A 416 27.30 -18.65 -17.99
N ASN A 417 27.90 -19.84 -17.81
CA ASN A 417 29.12 -20.29 -18.48
C ASN A 417 30.30 -19.30 -18.34
N GLY A 418 30.52 -18.83 -17.12
CA GLY A 418 31.56 -17.88 -16.75
C GLY A 418 31.30 -16.46 -17.26
N PHE A 419 30.02 -16.05 -17.31
CA PHE A 419 29.59 -14.77 -17.88
C PHE A 419 30.08 -14.60 -19.34
N SER A 420 30.01 -15.67 -20.13
CA SER A 420 30.42 -15.68 -21.54
C SER A 420 29.66 -14.64 -22.34
N SER A 421 30.35 -13.96 -23.27
CA SER A 421 29.72 -13.01 -24.21
C SER A 421 28.68 -13.68 -25.10
N THR A 422 28.76 -15.00 -25.31
CA THR A 422 27.75 -15.77 -26.07
C THR A 422 26.40 -15.88 -25.35
N ASN A 423 26.38 -15.67 -24.03
CA ASN A 423 25.19 -15.72 -23.20
C ASN A 423 24.70 -14.32 -22.81
N LEU A 424 25.39 -13.26 -23.24
CA LEU A 424 25.00 -11.88 -22.93
C LEU A 424 23.74 -11.52 -23.72
N ILE A 425 22.67 -11.15 -23.01
CA ILE A 425 21.39 -10.68 -23.58
C ILE A 425 21.45 -9.17 -23.80
N ALA A 426 21.85 -8.45 -22.74
CA ALA A 426 21.83 -7.00 -22.72
C ALA A 426 22.95 -6.46 -21.81
N ALA A 427 23.48 -5.29 -22.16
CA ALA A 427 24.43 -4.56 -21.32
C ALA A 427 23.95 -3.11 -21.18
N GLY A 428 23.74 -2.68 -19.94
CA GLY A 428 23.40 -1.30 -19.59
C GLY A 428 24.55 -0.62 -18.84
N ASN A 429 24.29 0.62 -18.39
CA ASN A 429 25.31 1.43 -17.68
C ASN A 429 25.73 0.82 -16.33
N PHE A 430 24.78 0.23 -15.61
CA PHE A 430 24.98 -0.27 -14.24
C PHE A 430 24.94 -1.79 -14.11
N SER A 431 24.57 -2.51 -15.17
CA SER A 431 24.40 -3.97 -15.12
C SER A 431 24.55 -4.65 -16.49
N SER A 432 24.80 -5.95 -16.47
CA SER A 432 24.79 -6.82 -17.66
C SER A 432 23.91 -8.04 -17.40
N VAL A 433 23.07 -8.41 -18.35
CA VAL A 433 22.10 -9.52 -18.23
C VAL A 433 22.56 -10.68 -19.08
N TYR A 434 22.63 -11.88 -18.49
CA TYR A 434 23.08 -13.11 -19.14
C TYR A 434 21.98 -14.18 -19.09
N ILE A 435 21.89 -15.02 -20.12
CA ILE A 435 21.16 -16.28 -20.03
C ILE A 435 21.95 -17.22 -19.12
N GLY A 436 21.27 -17.77 -18.11
CA GLY A 436 21.82 -18.76 -17.19
C GLY A 436 20.97 -20.02 -17.16
N ILE A 437 21.61 -21.19 -17.17
CA ILE A 437 20.93 -22.48 -16.96
C ILE A 437 21.30 -22.98 -15.56
N LEU A 438 20.33 -23.00 -14.65
CA LEU A 438 20.52 -23.48 -13.28
C LEU A 438 20.76 -25.00 -13.25
N ILE A 439 21.21 -25.52 -12.10
CA ILE A 439 21.56 -26.95 -11.95
C ILE A 439 20.37 -27.88 -12.20
N ASP A 440 19.16 -27.41 -11.92
CA ASP A 440 17.91 -28.13 -12.17
C ASP A 440 17.45 -28.10 -13.63
N GLY A 441 18.17 -27.39 -14.51
CA GLY A 441 17.87 -27.23 -15.93
C GLY A 441 17.00 -26.00 -16.23
N THR A 442 16.62 -25.21 -15.23
CA THR A 442 15.80 -24.01 -15.43
C THR A 442 16.60 -22.93 -16.15
N THR A 443 16.06 -22.43 -17.26
CA THR A 443 16.60 -21.24 -17.96
C THR A 443 16.18 -19.98 -17.22
N THR A 444 17.13 -19.10 -16.94
CA THR A 444 16.95 -17.87 -16.15
C THR A 444 17.68 -16.70 -16.78
N ALA A 445 17.26 -15.48 -16.47
CA ALA A 445 17.97 -14.26 -16.81
C ALA A 445 18.74 -13.76 -15.59
N VAL A 446 20.07 -13.74 -15.66
CA VAL A 446 20.97 -13.35 -14.58
C VAL A 446 21.48 -11.93 -14.83
N LYS A 447 20.93 -10.96 -14.09
CA LYS A 447 21.36 -9.56 -14.11
C LYS A 447 22.49 -9.36 -13.11
N VAL A 448 23.69 -9.10 -13.61
CA VAL A 448 24.91 -8.85 -12.84
C VAL A 448 25.16 -7.35 -12.75
N PHE A 449 25.33 -6.83 -11.54
CA PHE A 449 25.51 -5.39 -11.29
C PHE A 449 26.98 -5.00 -11.31
N ASN A 450 27.29 -3.89 -11.97
CA ASN A 450 28.64 -3.36 -12.03
C ASN A 450 28.91 -2.39 -10.87
N LEU A 451 29.44 -2.96 -9.79
CA LEU A 451 29.74 -2.23 -8.55
C LEU A 451 30.93 -1.26 -8.66
N ALA A 452 31.63 -1.21 -9.81
CA ALA A 452 32.72 -0.25 -10.01
C ALA A 452 32.24 1.15 -10.43
N TYR A 453 30.99 1.29 -10.89
CA TYR A 453 30.39 2.58 -11.27
C TYR A 453 29.51 3.12 -10.14
N SER A 454 29.57 4.44 -9.90
CA SER A 454 28.66 5.14 -9.00
C SER A 454 27.21 4.95 -9.47
N GLY A 455 26.35 4.32 -8.67
CA GLY A 455 24.96 3.97 -9.03
C GLY A 455 24.68 2.47 -9.12
N GLY A 456 25.70 1.62 -9.31
CA GLY A 456 25.51 0.17 -9.49
C GLY A 456 25.04 -0.55 -8.24
N SER A 457 25.52 -0.14 -7.06
CA SER A 457 25.09 -0.70 -5.77
C SER A 457 23.69 -0.20 -5.40
N GLU A 458 23.44 1.09 -5.61
CA GLU A 458 22.15 1.74 -5.36
C GLU A 458 21.05 1.12 -6.22
N SER A 459 21.36 0.81 -7.49
CA SER A 459 20.43 0.18 -8.41
C SER A 459 20.05 -1.25 -7.99
N PHE A 460 21.02 -2.05 -7.55
CA PHE A 460 20.76 -3.39 -7.01
C PHE A 460 19.85 -3.34 -5.78
N VAL A 461 20.13 -2.42 -4.85
CA VAL A 461 19.34 -2.27 -3.62
C VAL A 461 17.92 -1.80 -3.95
N ALA A 462 17.76 -0.78 -4.79
CA ALA A 462 16.45 -0.27 -5.19
C ALA A 462 15.58 -1.37 -5.83
N GLU A 463 16.16 -2.15 -6.75
CA GLU A 463 15.46 -3.23 -7.42
C GLU A 463 15.09 -4.36 -6.44
N CYS A 464 15.98 -4.76 -5.53
CA CYS A 464 15.66 -5.74 -4.48
C CYS A 464 14.50 -5.28 -3.57
N GLU A 465 14.53 -4.02 -3.15
CA GLU A 465 13.53 -3.43 -2.25
C GLU A 465 12.13 -3.39 -2.86
N ILE A 466 12.06 -3.07 -4.16
CA ILE A 466 10.82 -2.98 -4.92
C ILE A 466 10.30 -4.37 -5.28
N MET A 467 11.15 -5.21 -5.90
CA MET A 467 10.77 -6.55 -6.36
C MET A 467 10.32 -7.48 -5.22
N ARG A 468 10.79 -7.22 -3.98
CA ARG A 468 10.31 -7.90 -2.77
C ARG A 468 8.83 -7.66 -2.48
N LYS A 469 8.29 -6.49 -2.83
CA LYS A 469 6.95 -6.03 -2.45
C LYS A 469 5.92 -6.17 -3.57
N ILE A 470 6.35 -6.26 -4.83
CA ILE A 470 5.45 -6.29 -5.98
C ILE A 470 5.26 -7.69 -6.54
N ARG A 471 4.02 -8.01 -6.93
CA ARG A 471 3.67 -9.23 -7.67
C ARG A 471 2.52 -8.91 -8.61
N HIS A 472 2.77 -8.93 -9.91
CA HIS A 472 1.77 -8.66 -10.94
C HIS A 472 2.08 -9.50 -12.19
N ARG A 473 1.06 -9.96 -12.91
CA ARG A 473 1.22 -10.82 -14.11
C ARG A 473 1.97 -10.15 -15.26
N ASN A 474 2.00 -8.82 -15.31
CA ASN A 474 2.68 -8.02 -16.33
C ASN A 474 3.98 -7.40 -15.78
N ILE A 475 4.60 -8.00 -14.76
CA ILE A 475 5.88 -7.59 -14.18
C ILE A 475 6.79 -8.81 -14.10
N VAL A 476 8.06 -8.65 -14.49
CA VAL A 476 9.05 -9.74 -14.47
C VAL A 476 9.21 -10.35 -13.07
N LYS A 477 9.33 -11.67 -12.97
CA LYS A 477 9.42 -12.36 -11.69
C LYS A 477 10.87 -12.61 -11.26
N VAL A 478 11.20 -12.24 -10.02
CA VAL A 478 12.49 -12.55 -9.40
C VAL A 478 12.45 -13.96 -8.81
N VAL A 479 13.39 -14.81 -9.24
CA VAL A 479 13.63 -16.15 -8.70
C VAL A 479 14.45 -16.08 -7.43
N THR A 480 15.55 -15.33 -7.43
CA THR A 480 16.42 -15.14 -6.26
C THR A 480 17.37 -13.95 -6.44
N ALA A 481 18.03 -13.56 -5.35
CA ALA A 481 19.04 -12.51 -5.30
C ALA A 481 20.33 -13.05 -4.67
N PHE A 482 21.48 -12.62 -5.17
CA PHE A 482 22.79 -12.95 -4.62
C PHE A 482 23.59 -11.68 -4.35
N SER A 483 24.17 -11.61 -3.16
CA SER A 483 25.17 -10.61 -2.78
C SER A 483 26.29 -11.32 -2.01
N GLY A 484 27.52 -11.16 -2.45
CA GLY A 484 28.69 -11.85 -1.91
C GLY A 484 29.97 -11.40 -2.59
N ALA A 485 30.96 -12.30 -2.70
CA ALA A 485 32.23 -12.02 -3.36
C ALA A 485 32.53 -13.03 -4.48
N ASP A 486 33.25 -12.57 -5.51
CA ASP A 486 33.75 -13.40 -6.59
C ASP A 486 35.00 -14.23 -6.17
N TYR A 487 35.58 -15.00 -7.10
CA TYR A 487 36.78 -15.80 -6.82
C TYR A 487 38.03 -14.95 -6.47
N GLN A 488 38.02 -13.65 -6.75
CA GLN A 488 39.11 -12.72 -6.41
C GLN A 488 38.86 -12.00 -5.08
N GLY A 489 37.70 -12.23 -4.43
CA GLY A 489 37.30 -11.55 -3.21
C GLY A 489 36.72 -10.15 -3.44
N LYS A 490 36.35 -9.80 -4.68
CA LYS A 490 35.68 -8.55 -5.00
C LYS A 490 34.17 -8.69 -4.81
N ASP A 491 33.52 -7.65 -4.30
CA ASP A 491 32.07 -7.62 -4.14
C ASP A 491 31.34 -7.92 -5.46
N PHE A 492 30.30 -8.74 -5.38
CA PHE A 492 29.52 -9.22 -6.50
C PHE A 492 28.04 -9.29 -6.13
N ASN A 493 27.20 -8.60 -6.90
CA ASN A 493 25.76 -8.59 -6.75
C ASN A 493 25.07 -9.05 -8.05
N ALA A 494 24.07 -9.92 -7.92
CA ALA A 494 23.26 -10.37 -9.03
C ALA A 494 21.79 -10.62 -8.65
N LEU A 495 20.89 -10.36 -9.59
CA LEU A 495 19.49 -10.75 -9.53
C LEU A 495 19.20 -11.82 -10.59
N VAL A 496 18.47 -12.85 -10.21
CA VAL A 496 18.07 -13.94 -11.10
C VAL A 496 16.57 -13.85 -11.33
N TYR A 497 16.18 -13.59 -12.57
CA TYR A 497 14.79 -13.52 -13.02
C TYR A 497 14.41 -14.78 -13.78
N GLU A 498 13.11 -15.02 -13.87
CA GLU A 498 12.58 -15.95 -14.86
C GLU A 498 12.95 -15.49 -16.27
N PHE A 499 13.33 -16.44 -17.13
CA PHE A 499 13.71 -16.11 -18.50
C PHE A 499 12.48 -15.94 -19.38
N ILE A 500 12.39 -14.79 -20.05
CA ILE A 500 11.28 -14.45 -20.95
C ILE A 500 11.73 -14.64 -22.40
N PRO A 501 11.15 -15.58 -23.17
CA PRO A 501 11.76 -16.12 -24.38
C PRO A 501 11.72 -15.21 -25.61
N ASN A 502 10.71 -14.35 -25.78
CA ASN A 502 10.59 -13.52 -26.99
C ASN A 502 11.40 -12.21 -26.92
N GLY A 503 12.16 -12.00 -25.84
CA GLY A 503 13.06 -10.85 -25.69
C GLY A 503 12.32 -9.53 -25.50
N SER A 504 13.00 -8.42 -25.78
CA SER A 504 12.46 -7.07 -25.54
C SER A 504 11.58 -6.56 -26.68
N LEU A 505 10.58 -5.73 -26.36
CA LEU A 505 9.71 -5.08 -27.34
C LEU A 505 10.49 -4.23 -28.34
N GLU A 506 11.63 -3.66 -27.94
CA GLU A 506 12.53 -2.92 -28.82
C GLU A 506 12.93 -3.72 -30.07
N GLU A 507 13.26 -5.00 -29.89
CA GLU A 507 13.66 -5.91 -30.97
C GLU A 507 12.53 -6.22 -31.96
N TRP A 508 11.28 -6.08 -31.52
CA TRP A 508 10.09 -6.30 -32.34
C TRP A 508 9.62 -5.05 -33.07
N LEU A 509 9.83 -3.87 -32.48
CA LEU A 509 9.51 -2.59 -33.12
C LEU A 509 10.58 -2.18 -34.14
N HIS A 510 11.85 -2.49 -33.87
CA HIS A 510 13.00 -2.05 -34.66
C HIS A 510 14.04 -3.17 -34.85
N PRO A 511 13.71 -4.21 -35.65
CA PRO A 511 14.64 -5.31 -35.90
C PRO A 511 15.94 -4.82 -36.57
N ILE A 512 17.09 -5.26 -36.06
CA ILE A 512 18.40 -4.94 -36.63
C ILE A 512 18.65 -5.92 -37.78
N ASN A 513 18.82 -5.41 -39.01
CA ASN A 513 19.18 -6.22 -40.19
C ASN A 513 20.64 -6.72 -40.06
N GLY A 514 20.87 -7.75 -39.25
CA GLY A 514 22.15 -8.43 -39.11
C GLY A 514 22.19 -9.75 -39.87
N GLU A 515 23.34 -10.06 -40.48
CA GLU A 515 23.55 -11.21 -41.38
C GLU A 515 23.39 -12.62 -40.72
N ASP A 516 23.17 -12.69 -39.41
CA ASP A 516 23.03 -13.93 -38.62
C ASP A 516 21.57 -14.39 -38.38
N GLU A 517 20.55 -13.65 -38.84
CA GLU A 517 19.14 -13.97 -38.56
C GLU A 517 18.47 -14.98 -39.52
N ARG A 518 19.23 -15.86 -40.18
CA ARG A 518 18.65 -16.80 -41.17
C ARG A 518 17.70 -17.87 -40.58
N HIS A 519 17.55 -17.97 -39.25
CA HIS A 519 16.78 -19.03 -38.58
C HIS A 519 15.75 -18.53 -37.53
N LYS A 520 15.46 -17.22 -37.44
CA LYS A 520 14.38 -16.70 -36.59
C LYS A 520 13.14 -16.36 -37.42
N ALA A 521 11.96 -16.63 -36.86
CA ALA A 521 10.68 -16.27 -37.48
C ALA A 521 10.60 -14.74 -37.69
N PRO A 522 9.93 -14.25 -38.75
CA PRO A 522 9.79 -12.82 -38.99
C PRO A 522 9.13 -12.13 -37.79
N ARG A 523 9.88 -11.22 -37.15
CA ARG A 523 9.43 -10.43 -36.00
C ARG A 523 8.53 -9.29 -36.50
N ASN A 524 7.24 -9.56 -36.64
CA ASN A 524 6.25 -8.55 -37.01
C ASN A 524 5.10 -8.49 -35.99
N LEU A 525 4.83 -7.28 -35.48
CA LEU A 525 3.70 -6.99 -34.57
C LEU A 525 2.60 -6.28 -35.34
N ASN A 526 1.46 -6.95 -35.51
CA ASN A 526 0.26 -6.29 -36.03
C ASN A 526 -0.35 -5.31 -35.01
N SER A 527 -1.21 -4.42 -35.50
CA SER A 527 -1.88 -3.39 -34.68
C SER A 527 -2.61 -3.93 -33.43
N LEU A 528 -3.20 -5.14 -33.50
CA LEU A 528 -3.89 -5.76 -32.36
C LEU A 528 -2.91 -6.26 -31.30
N LYS A 529 -1.78 -6.87 -31.70
CA LYS A 529 -0.72 -7.28 -30.77
C LYS A 529 -0.11 -6.07 -30.06
N ARG A 530 0.16 -4.99 -30.80
CA ARG A 530 0.64 -3.72 -30.22
C ARG A 530 -0.35 -3.16 -29.20
N LEU A 531 -1.64 -3.23 -29.48
CA LEU A 531 -2.69 -2.80 -28.56
C LEU A 531 -2.77 -3.68 -27.29
N ASN A 532 -2.60 -4.99 -27.42
CA ASN A 532 -2.54 -5.90 -26.26
C ASN A 532 -1.34 -5.58 -25.37
N ILE A 533 -0.16 -5.42 -25.98
CA ILE A 533 1.07 -5.04 -25.28
C ILE A 533 0.90 -3.69 -24.55
N ALA A 534 0.28 -2.70 -25.20
CA ALA A 534 -0.03 -1.41 -24.57
C ALA A 534 -0.96 -1.54 -23.35
N ILE A 535 -1.97 -2.41 -23.42
CA ILE A 535 -2.89 -2.68 -22.31
C ILE A 535 -2.17 -3.38 -21.15
N ASP A 536 -1.29 -4.33 -21.45
CA ASP A 536 -0.51 -5.05 -20.44
C ASP A 536 0.44 -4.12 -19.68
N ILE A 537 1.11 -3.20 -20.39
CA ILE A 537 1.97 -2.18 -19.78
C ILE A 537 1.14 -1.20 -18.93
N ALA A 538 0.00 -0.73 -19.44
CA ALA A 538 -0.90 0.16 -18.69
C ALA A 538 -1.42 -0.52 -17.42
N SER A 539 -1.74 -1.81 -17.47
CA SER A 539 -2.15 -2.62 -16.31
C SER A 539 -1.03 -2.73 -15.28
N ALA A 540 0.23 -2.91 -15.70
CA ALA A 540 1.37 -2.93 -14.79
C ALA A 540 1.59 -1.58 -14.10
N LEU A 541 1.49 -0.47 -14.84
CA LEU A 541 1.63 0.88 -14.28
C LEU A 541 0.49 1.23 -13.33
N ASN A 542 -0.76 0.88 -13.67
CA ASN A 542 -1.91 1.08 -12.79
C ASN A 542 -1.71 0.37 -11.44
N TYR A 543 -1.22 -0.88 -11.48
CA TYR A 543 -0.87 -1.62 -10.28
C TYR A 543 0.24 -0.93 -9.46
N LEU A 544 1.30 -0.44 -10.10
CA LEU A 544 2.39 0.26 -9.40
C LEU A 544 1.95 1.59 -8.80
N HIS A 545 1.11 2.35 -9.50
CA HIS A 545 0.71 3.70 -9.11
C HIS A 545 -0.43 3.71 -8.09
N ASN A 546 -1.42 2.84 -8.27
CA ASN A 546 -2.69 2.89 -7.54
C ASN A 546 -2.90 1.73 -6.55
N ASP A 547 -2.36 0.53 -6.85
CA ASP A 547 -2.58 -0.65 -5.99
C ASP A 547 -1.44 -0.89 -4.98
N CYS A 548 -0.22 -0.42 -5.27
CA CYS A 548 0.92 -0.55 -4.37
C CYS A 548 0.89 0.49 -3.24
N ILE A 549 1.18 0.06 -2.01
CA ILE A 549 1.31 0.93 -0.84
C ILE A 549 2.68 0.67 -0.18
N PRO A 550 3.61 1.65 -0.18
CA PRO A 550 3.53 2.95 -0.86
C PRO A 550 3.52 2.82 -2.40
N SER A 551 2.98 3.82 -3.09
CA SER A 551 2.94 3.91 -4.57
C SER A 551 4.35 3.89 -5.14
N ILE A 552 4.52 3.37 -6.36
CA ILE A 552 5.85 3.13 -6.97
C ILE A 552 5.92 3.80 -8.33
N ALA A 553 6.91 4.67 -8.56
CA ALA A 553 7.26 5.16 -9.88
C ALA A 553 8.38 4.29 -10.49
N HIS A 554 8.20 3.84 -11.73
CA HIS A 554 9.16 3.01 -12.46
C HIS A 554 10.38 3.82 -12.95
N CYS A 555 10.15 5.06 -13.40
CA CYS A 555 11.13 6.06 -13.84
C CYS A 555 11.94 5.76 -15.11
N ASP A 556 11.97 4.52 -15.62
CA ASP A 556 12.67 4.17 -16.87
C ASP A 556 11.83 3.34 -17.86
N LEU A 557 10.62 3.79 -18.18
CA LEU A 557 9.76 3.07 -19.12
C LEU A 557 10.19 3.32 -20.58
N LYS A 558 10.57 2.25 -21.29
CA LYS A 558 11.01 2.25 -22.69
C LYS A 558 10.88 0.85 -23.33
N PRO A 559 10.94 0.69 -24.66
CA PRO A 559 10.76 -0.61 -25.31
C PRO A 559 11.73 -1.71 -24.85
N SER A 560 12.99 -1.38 -24.50
CA SER A 560 13.98 -2.37 -24.04
C SER A 560 13.64 -2.99 -22.68
N ASN A 561 12.84 -2.29 -21.88
CA ASN A 561 12.46 -2.70 -20.52
C ASN A 561 11.11 -3.44 -20.48
N VAL A 562 10.49 -3.66 -21.64
CA VAL A 562 9.27 -4.46 -21.78
C VAL A 562 9.64 -5.76 -22.47
N LEU A 563 9.49 -6.88 -21.77
CA LEU A 563 9.77 -8.22 -22.28
C LEU A 563 8.48 -8.93 -22.71
N LEU A 564 8.57 -9.79 -23.72
CA LEU A 564 7.41 -10.53 -24.26
C LEU A 564 7.55 -12.03 -23.98
N ASP A 565 6.55 -12.62 -23.35
CA ASP A 565 6.51 -14.08 -23.13
C ASP A 565 6.03 -14.83 -24.37
N ASP A 566 5.92 -16.15 -24.24
CA ASP A 566 5.51 -17.11 -25.26
C ASP A 566 4.13 -16.78 -25.85
N GLU A 567 3.23 -16.24 -25.02
CA GLU A 567 1.89 -15.79 -25.39
C GLU A 567 1.85 -14.35 -25.95
N MET A 568 3.01 -13.69 -26.08
CA MET A 568 3.15 -12.26 -26.44
C MET A 568 2.53 -11.31 -25.41
N THR A 569 2.42 -11.74 -24.17
CA THR A 569 2.04 -10.89 -23.03
C THR A 569 3.23 -10.02 -22.64
N ALA A 570 2.97 -8.74 -22.36
CA ALA A 570 4.02 -7.83 -21.96
C ALA A 570 4.32 -7.91 -20.46
N HIS A 571 5.61 -7.96 -20.12
CA HIS A 571 6.16 -7.97 -18.77
C HIS A 571 7.12 -6.80 -18.59
N LEU A 572 6.77 -5.87 -17.71
CA LEU A 572 7.60 -4.73 -17.35
C LEU A 572 8.75 -5.17 -16.45
N GLY A 573 9.98 -4.78 -16.79
CA GLY A 573 11.20 -5.10 -16.05
C GLY A 573 12.15 -3.91 -15.92
N ASP A 574 13.28 -4.16 -15.25
CA ASP A 574 14.30 -3.16 -14.89
C ASP A 574 13.81 -2.06 -13.94
N PHE A 575 13.72 -2.41 -12.65
CA PHE A 575 13.35 -1.49 -11.57
C PHE A 575 14.58 -0.82 -10.93
N GLY A 576 15.71 -0.79 -11.65
CA GLY A 576 17.00 -0.34 -11.13
C GLY A 576 17.02 1.12 -10.69
N ILE A 577 16.13 1.96 -11.19
CA ILE A 577 16.00 3.38 -10.77
C ILE A 577 14.60 3.72 -10.23
N ALA A 578 13.74 2.73 -10.04
CA ALA A 578 12.39 2.93 -9.54
C ALA A 578 12.40 3.43 -8.07
N ARG A 579 11.32 4.09 -7.65
CA ARG A 579 11.22 4.78 -6.35
C ARG A 579 9.86 4.59 -5.71
N PHE A 580 9.83 4.47 -4.38
CA PHE A 580 8.61 4.60 -3.60
C PHE A 580 8.22 6.09 -3.49
N LEU A 581 6.92 6.37 -3.58
CA LEU A 581 6.34 7.70 -3.47
C LEU A 581 5.61 7.86 -2.11
N PRO A 582 5.69 9.04 -1.48
CA PRO A 582 6.51 10.20 -1.86
C PRO A 582 8.01 9.97 -1.60
N VAL A 583 8.88 10.61 -2.39
CA VAL A 583 10.33 10.49 -2.25
C VAL A 583 10.82 11.35 -1.08
N GLU A 584 11.50 10.77 -0.09
CA GLU A 584 11.95 11.46 1.12
C GLU A 584 13.17 12.39 0.93
N THR A 585 13.83 12.37 -0.24
CA THR A 585 15.10 13.07 -0.48
C THR A 585 15.14 13.85 -1.79
N SER A 586 15.62 15.10 -1.74
CA SER A 586 15.71 16.06 -2.86
C SER A 586 16.97 15.95 -3.74
N PHE A 587 17.60 14.78 -3.83
CA PHE A 587 18.75 14.58 -4.72
C PHE A 587 18.27 14.09 -6.09
N ILE A 588 18.39 14.96 -7.09
CA ILE A 588 17.88 14.71 -8.44
C ILE A 588 19.06 14.42 -9.35
N ASP A 589 19.33 13.14 -9.52
CA ASP A 589 20.10 12.66 -10.67
C ASP A 589 19.21 12.75 -11.92
N VAL A 590 19.77 12.87 -13.13
CA VAL A 590 18.96 12.90 -14.35
C VAL A 590 18.32 11.51 -14.54
N MET A 591 17.02 11.40 -14.24
CA MET A 591 16.30 10.12 -14.23
C MET A 591 15.77 9.76 -15.62
N GLY A 592 15.88 8.48 -16.00
CA GLY A 592 15.25 7.93 -17.20
C GLY A 592 16.06 8.07 -18.49
N THR A 593 15.52 7.51 -19.57
CA THR A 593 16.18 7.45 -20.88
C THR A 593 15.80 8.65 -21.77
N ILE A 594 16.80 9.27 -22.41
CA ILE A 594 16.60 10.41 -23.34
C ILE A 594 15.56 10.05 -24.41
N GLY A 595 14.58 10.92 -24.60
CA GLY A 595 13.47 10.75 -25.53
C GLY A 595 12.19 10.19 -24.88
N TYR A 596 12.30 9.45 -23.78
CA TYR A 596 11.16 8.91 -23.02
C TYR A 596 10.96 9.63 -21.67
N VAL A 597 12.01 10.25 -21.15
CA VAL A 597 11.99 11.00 -19.89
C VAL A 597 11.02 12.18 -19.94
N ALA A 598 10.25 12.35 -18.86
CA ALA A 598 9.32 13.47 -18.69
C ALA A 598 10.08 14.80 -18.56
N PRO A 599 9.60 15.91 -19.17
CA PRO A 599 10.32 17.18 -19.19
C PRO A 599 10.71 17.71 -17.80
N GLU A 600 9.86 17.51 -16.81
CA GLU A 600 10.04 17.96 -15.43
C GLU A 600 11.21 17.25 -14.71
N TYR A 601 11.56 16.02 -15.11
CA TYR A 601 12.71 15.30 -14.57
C TYR A 601 14.03 15.91 -15.05
N GLY A 602 14.05 16.47 -16.27
CA GLY A 602 15.18 17.27 -16.75
C GLY A 602 15.31 18.65 -16.08
N MET A 603 14.25 19.12 -15.42
CA MET A 603 14.21 20.42 -14.73
C MET A 603 14.45 20.32 -13.22
N GLY A 604 14.72 19.13 -12.68
CA GLY A 604 14.93 18.97 -11.25
C GLY A 604 13.63 19.01 -10.44
N SER A 605 12.53 18.46 -10.99
CA SER A 605 11.28 18.28 -10.23
C SER A 605 11.26 16.93 -9.49
N GLU A 606 10.41 16.83 -8.46
CA GLU A 606 10.24 15.58 -7.70
C GLU A 606 9.67 14.45 -8.57
N VAL A 607 10.09 13.22 -8.29
CA VAL A 607 9.60 12.01 -8.97
C VAL A 607 8.12 11.82 -8.68
N SER A 608 7.33 11.51 -9.71
CA SER A 608 5.89 11.26 -9.59
C SER A 608 5.44 10.10 -10.49
N SER A 609 4.25 9.56 -10.21
CA SER A 609 3.61 8.58 -11.10
C SER A 609 3.34 9.17 -12.49
N TYR A 610 3.09 10.49 -12.58
CA TYR A 610 2.86 11.17 -13.86
C TYR A 610 4.06 11.16 -14.79
N GLY A 611 5.28 11.02 -14.28
CA GLY A 611 6.46 10.86 -15.14
C GLY A 611 6.43 9.54 -15.92
N ASP A 612 5.95 8.46 -15.32
CA ASP A 612 5.77 7.18 -16.00
C ASP A 612 4.65 7.25 -17.05
N VAL A 613 3.58 8.00 -16.76
CA VAL A 613 2.48 8.25 -17.72
C VAL A 613 3.00 8.98 -18.96
N TYR A 614 3.92 9.94 -18.80
CA TYR A 614 4.57 10.60 -19.93
C TYR A 614 5.36 9.60 -20.77
N SER A 615 6.22 8.81 -20.15
CA SER A 615 7.02 7.79 -20.84
C SER A 615 6.14 6.76 -21.53
N PHE A 616 5.00 6.38 -20.93
CA PHE A 616 4.01 5.49 -21.53
C PHE A 616 3.37 6.12 -22.78
N GLY A 617 3.06 7.42 -22.73
CA GLY A 617 2.58 8.17 -23.88
C GLY A 617 3.55 8.13 -25.06
N ILE A 618 4.84 8.35 -24.82
CA ILE A 618 5.88 8.26 -25.85
C ILE A 618 6.00 6.83 -26.41
N LEU A 619 6.03 5.82 -25.53
CA LEU A 619 6.07 4.41 -25.91
C LEU A 619 4.86 4.00 -26.76
N LEU A 620 3.67 4.50 -26.42
CA LEU A 620 2.44 4.25 -27.17
C LEU A 620 2.50 4.88 -28.57
N LEU A 621 3.00 6.12 -28.67
CA LEU A 621 3.19 6.77 -29.96
C LEU A 621 4.23 6.03 -30.82
N GLU A 622 5.34 5.60 -30.24
CA GLU A 622 6.37 4.82 -30.96
C GLU A 622 5.79 3.50 -31.48
N MET A 623 5.07 2.75 -30.64
CA MET A 623 4.44 1.50 -31.05
C MET A 623 3.55 1.68 -32.29
N PHE A 624 2.74 2.74 -32.35
CA PHE A 624 1.76 2.91 -33.42
C PHE A 624 2.22 3.75 -34.61
N THR A 625 3.34 4.47 -34.49
CA THR A 625 3.95 5.19 -35.62
C THR A 625 5.16 4.46 -36.22
N GLY A 626 5.77 3.53 -35.46
CA GLY A 626 7.05 2.92 -35.82
C GLY A 626 8.23 3.90 -35.79
N LEU A 627 8.06 5.12 -35.29
CA LEU A 627 9.10 6.14 -35.24
C LEU A 627 9.75 6.19 -33.85
N ARG A 628 11.07 5.99 -33.80
CA ARG A 628 11.84 6.18 -32.57
C ARG A 628 11.78 7.64 -32.12
N PRO A 629 11.69 7.94 -30.81
CA PRO A 629 11.75 9.32 -30.30
C PRO A 629 13.04 10.07 -30.67
N ASN A 630 14.13 9.34 -30.91
CA ASN A 630 15.44 9.86 -31.30
C ASN A 630 15.70 9.78 -32.83
N ASN A 631 14.66 9.56 -33.64
CA ASN A 631 14.79 9.52 -35.09
C ASN A 631 15.41 10.84 -35.60
N GLY A 632 16.38 10.75 -36.52
CA GLY A 632 17.10 11.90 -37.05
C GLY A 632 16.24 12.95 -37.77
N MET A 633 14.97 12.64 -38.06
CA MET A 633 13.99 13.62 -38.54
C MET A 633 13.54 14.62 -37.46
N PHE A 634 13.68 14.29 -36.18
CA PHE A 634 13.34 15.15 -35.06
C PHE A 634 14.55 16.04 -34.70
N LYS A 635 14.49 17.30 -35.14
CA LYS A 635 15.47 18.35 -34.86
C LYS A 635 14.74 19.60 -34.36
N ASP A 636 15.44 20.46 -33.62
CA ASP A 636 14.89 21.68 -33.01
C ASP A 636 13.70 21.37 -32.06
N ASP A 637 12.62 22.15 -32.07
CA ASP A 637 11.44 21.98 -31.19
C ASP A 637 10.49 20.83 -31.62
N LEU A 638 10.86 20.05 -32.65
CA LEU A 638 10.04 18.95 -33.17
C LEU A 638 10.43 17.63 -32.49
N ASN A 639 9.51 17.06 -31.72
CA ASN A 639 9.62 15.73 -31.11
C ASN A 639 8.45 14.83 -31.56
N LEU A 640 8.52 13.52 -31.25
CA LEU A 640 7.51 12.53 -31.66
C LEU A 640 6.08 12.95 -31.29
N ARG A 641 5.89 13.48 -30.08
CA ARG A 641 4.59 14.00 -29.63
C ARG A 641 4.11 15.15 -30.52
N ASN A 642 4.94 16.19 -30.71
CA ASN A 642 4.56 17.39 -31.47
C ASN A 642 4.29 17.05 -32.94
N PHE A 643 5.02 16.07 -33.49
CA PHE A 643 4.77 15.51 -34.82
C PHE A 643 3.38 14.87 -34.91
N VAL A 644 3.05 13.94 -34.00
CA VAL A 644 1.74 13.26 -33.99
C VAL A 644 0.61 14.25 -33.68
N LYS A 645 0.79 15.17 -32.73
CA LYS A 645 -0.18 16.21 -32.37
C LYS A 645 -0.51 17.11 -33.56
N SER A 646 0.49 17.51 -34.33
CA SER A 646 0.31 18.33 -35.52
C SER A 646 -0.39 17.55 -36.63
N ALA A 647 -0.02 16.28 -36.84
CA ALA A 647 -0.65 15.43 -37.85
C ALA A 647 -2.13 15.11 -37.54
N LEU A 648 -2.48 14.94 -36.26
CA LEU A 648 -3.87 14.81 -35.81
C LEU A 648 -4.71 16.07 -36.07
N ALA A 649 -4.09 17.26 -36.12
CA ALA A 649 -4.76 18.53 -36.36
C ALA A 649 -4.89 18.88 -37.87
N ALA A 650 -3.92 18.47 -38.70
CA ALA A 650 -3.85 18.86 -40.12
C ALA A 650 -4.64 17.96 -41.09
N ARG A 651 -4.83 16.67 -40.74
CA ARG A 651 -5.71 15.61 -41.31
C ARG A 651 -5.00 14.26 -41.11
N ALA A 652 -5.70 13.27 -40.53
CA ALA A 652 -5.14 11.98 -40.12
C ALA A 652 -4.55 11.10 -41.26
N GLU A 653 -4.83 11.44 -42.53
CA GLU A 653 -4.31 10.75 -43.71
C GLU A 653 -2.77 10.83 -43.82
N GLN A 654 -2.13 11.86 -43.28
CA GLN A 654 -0.66 11.99 -43.28
C GLN A 654 0.06 11.09 -42.26
N LEU A 655 -0.63 10.61 -41.21
CA LEU A 655 -0.06 9.63 -40.27
C LEU A 655 0.06 8.24 -40.90
N LEU A 656 -0.71 7.96 -41.96
CA LEU A 656 -0.78 6.66 -42.62
C LEU A 656 0.33 6.43 -43.65
N ASP A 657 0.95 7.49 -44.16
CA ASP A 657 2.01 7.41 -45.19
C ASP A 657 3.38 7.02 -44.60
N VAL A 658 3.54 7.15 -43.28
CA VAL A 658 4.77 6.77 -42.56
C VAL A 658 4.51 5.43 -41.88
N ALA A 659 4.93 4.35 -42.54
CA ALA A 659 4.98 2.95 -42.08
C ALA A 659 3.67 2.10 -42.11
N PHE A 660 2.50 2.64 -42.46
CA PHE A 660 1.23 1.88 -42.35
C PHE A 660 0.81 1.09 -43.60
N PHE A 661 1.41 1.34 -44.77
CA PHE A 661 0.98 0.71 -46.04
C PHE A 661 1.50 -0.72 -46.30
N GLN A 662 2.41 -1.26 -45.47
CA GLN A 662 2.89 -2.64 -45.67
C GLN A 662 1.95 -3.72 -45.08
N GLU A 663 1.14 -3.42 -44.06
CA GLU A 663 0.18 -4.41 -43.50
C GLU A 663 -1.05 -4.62 -44.39
N ILE A 664 -1.37 -3.69 -45.29
CA ILE A 664 -2.53 -3.81 -46.20
C ILE A 664 -2.17 -4.55 -47.50
N GLU A 665 -0.92 -4.49 -47.96
CA GLU A 665 -0.52 -5.10 -49.24
C GLU A 665 -0.20 -6.61 -49.17
N GLU A 666 0.18 -7.16 -48.01
CA GLU A 666 0.55 -8.59 -47.92
C GLU A 666 -0.66 -9.55 -47.92
N GLU A 667 -1.85 -9.10 -47.46
CA GLU A 667 -3.10 -9.89 -47.58
C GLU A 667 -3.88 -9.62 -48.88
N GLU A 668 -3.49 -8.62 -49.68
CA GLU A 668 -4.17 -8.24 -50.92
C GLU A 668 -3.99 -9.23 -52.09
N THR A 669 -3.16 -10.27 -51.93
CA THR A 669 -2.94 -11.28 -52.99
C THR A 669 -3.95 -12.42 -53.02
N LEU A 670 -4.87 -12.54 -52.04
CA LEU A 670 -5.92 -13.58 -52.05
C LEU A 670 -7.36 -13.05 -52.24
N TYR A 671 -7.58 -11.73 -52.28
CA TYR A 671 -8.93 -11.14 -52.20
C TYR A 671 -9.29 -10.16 -53.33
N LYS A 672 -8.86 -10.41 -54.57
CA LYS A 672 -9.52 -9.80 -55.74
C LYS A 672 -10.85 -10.49 -56.05
N LYS A 673 -11.89 -10.21 -55.24
CA LYS A 673 -13.33 -10.15 -55.61
C LYS A 673 -14.22 -10.10 -54.36
N ALA A 674 -14.53 -8.89 -53.87
CA ALA A 674 -15.87 -8.47 -53.46
C ALA A 674 -15.79 -7.08 -52.79
N SER A 675 -16.44 -6.11 -53.42
CA SER A 675 -16.55 -4.73 -52.99
C SER A 675 -17.35 -4.60 -51.68
N SER A 676 -16.68 -4.35 -50.55
CA SER A 676 -17.23 -3.65 -49.36
C SER A 676 -16.15 -3.12 -48.39
N THR A 677 -15.03 -2.59 -48.90
CA THR A 677 -13.84 -2.22 -48.11
C THR A 677 -13.88 -0.85 -47.41
N CYS A 678 -14.96 -0.06 -47.52
CA CYS A 678 -14.96 1.33 -47.04
C CYS A 678 -15.25 1.49 -45.53
N THR A 679 -16.05 0.62 -44.92
CA THR A 679 -16.46 0.74 -43.50
C THR A 679 -15.46 0.15 -42.50
N GLN A 680 -14.78 -0.94 -42.86
CA GLN A 680 -13.78 -1.61 -42.03
C GLN A 680 -12.52 -0.75 -41.84
N SER A 681 -11.97 -0.21 -42.94
CA SER A 681 -10.80 0.67 -42.91
C SER A 681 -11.07 1.96 -42.13
N SER A 682 -12.32 2.45 -42.15
CA SER A 682 -12.75 3.61 -41.36
C SER A 682 -12.67 3.35 -39.84
N ILE A 683 -13.11 2.18 -39.36
CA ILE A 683 -13.11 1.86 -37.92
C ILE A 683 -11.70 1.60 -37.39
N ILE A 684 -10.86 0.90 -38.16
CA ILE A 684 -9.45 0.70 -37.80
C ILE A 684 -8.75 2.06 -37.71
N LEU A 685 -8.97 2.93 -38.69
CA LEU A 685 -8.42 4.29 -38.68
C LEU A 685 -8.91 5.10 -37.47
N GLU A 686 -10.20 5.04 -37.12
CA GLU A 686 -10.73 5.68 -35.92
C GLU A 686 -10.08 5.15 -34.62
N CYS A 687 -9.84 3.84 -34.54
CA CYS A 687 -9.20 3.23 -33.37
C CYS A 687 -7.74 3.70 -33.25
N LEU A 688 -7.00 3.71 -34.35
CA LEU A 688 -5.61 4.20 -34.40
C LEU A 688 -5.52 5.69 -34.02
N ILE A 689 -6.41 6.52 -34.57
CA ILE A 689 -6.52 7.94 -34.19
C ILE A 689 -6.79 8.09 -32.69
N SER A 690 -7.66 7.25 -32.13
CA SER A 690 -7.97 7.27 -30.70
C SER A 690 -6.76 6.88 -29.84
N ILE A 691 -5.98 5.88 -30.26
CA ILE A 691 -4.73 5.47 -29.59
C ILE A 691 -3.70 6.61 -29.64
N CYS A 692 -3.51 7.25 -30.80
CA CYS A 692 -2.61 8.39 -30.94
C CYS A 692 -3.04 9.58 -30.07
N ARG A 693 -4.35 9.84 -29.92
CA ARG A 693 -4.87 10.87 -29.01
C ARG A 693 -4.55 10.56 -27.55
N ILE A 694 -4.69 9.31 -27.13
CA ILE A 694 -4.30 8.86 -25.79
C ILE A 694 -2.80 9.08 -25.60
N GLY A 695 -1.96 8.68 -26.55
CA GLY A 695 -0.51 8.88 -26.48
C GLY A 695 -0.10 10.36 -26.36
N VAL A 696 -0.74 11.26 -27.11
CA VAL A 696 -0.51 12.72 -27.03
C VAL A 696 -0.97 13.31 -25.69
N ALA A 697 -2.09 12.82 -25.13
CA ALA A 697 -2.59 13.26 -23.84
C ALA A 697 -1.73 12.76 -22.67
N CYS A 698 -1.30 11.50 -22.70
CA CYS A 698 -0.37 10.93 -21.71
C CYS A 698 0.98 11.67 -21.69
N SER A 699 1.45 12.10 -22.85
CA SER A 699 2.73 12.82 -23.01
C SER A 699 2.57 14.36 -22.92
N ALA A 700 1.54 14.89 -22.24
CA ALA A 700 1.43 16.34 -22.02
C ALA A 700 2.65 16.90 -21.26
N GLU A 701 3.04 18.16 -21.56
CA GLU A 701 4.23 18.77 -20.95
C GLU A 701 4.07 18.97 -19.45
N LEU A 702 2.89 19.43 -19.01
CA LEU A 702 2.56 19.59 -17.61
C LEU A 702 1.99 18.28 -17.03
N PRO A 703 2.44 17.82 -15.84
CA PRO A 703 1.93 16.61 -15.19
C PRO A 703 0.41 16.58 -15.01
N ASP A 704 -0.18 17.69 -14.54
CA ASP A 704 -1.62 17.80 -14.23
C ASP A 704 -2.52 17.75 -15.49
N GLU A 705 -1.95 17.89 -16.69
CA GLU A 705 -2.68 17.76 -17.97
C GLU A 705 -2.68 16.32 -18.51
N ARG A 706 -1.91 15.41 -17.89
CA ARG A 706 -1.79 14.02 -18.33
C ARG A 706 -2.99 13.21 -17.87
N MET A 707 -3.36 12.20 -18.67
CA MET A 707 -4.43 11.27 -18.31
C MET A 707 -4.05 10.44 -17.09
N ASP A 708 -5.03 10.11 -16.25
CA ASP A 708 -4.84 9.11 -15.20
C ASP A 708 -4.61 7.72 -15.82
N ILE A 709 -3.67 6.94 -15.29
CA ILE A 709 -3.30 5.64 -15.87
C ILE A 709 -4.45 4.63 -15.87
N ASN A 710 -5.37 4.72 -14.91
CA ASN A 710 -6.56 3.86 -14.86
C ASN A 710 -7.55 4.20 -16.00
N ASP A 711 -7.68 5.49 -16.32
CA ASP A 711 -8.49 5.96 -17.45
C ASP A 711 -7.86 5.58 -18.79
N VAL A 712 -6.52 5.63 -18.89
CA VAL A 712 -5.76 5.16 -20.04
C VAL A 712 -6.00 3.67 -20.28
N GLU A 713 -5.83 2.84 -19.24
CA GLU A 713 -6.05 1.39 -19.33
C GLU A 713 -7.48 1.07 -19.78
N SER A 714 -8.48 1.72 -19.15
CA SER A 714 -9.89 1.58 -19.47
C SER A 714 -10.21 1.99 -20.92
N SER A 715 -9.60 3.09 -21.39
CA SER A 715 -9.77 3.59 -22.75
C SER A 715 -9.17 2.65 -23.79
N LEU A 716 -7.95 2.14 -23.57
CA LEU A 716 -7.31 1.18 -24.46
C LEU A 716 -8.10 -0.13 -24.55
N ARG A 717 -8.62 -0.64 -23.41
CA ARG A 717 -9.52 -1.80 -23.39
C ARG A 717 -10.80 -1.54 -24.19
N SER A 718 -11.38 -0.35 -24.09
CA SER A 718 -12.55 0.04 -24.89
C SER A 718 -12.24 0.05 -26.40
N ILE A 719 -11.08 0.59 -26.79
CA ILE A 719 -10.62 0.58 -28.20
C ILE A 719 -10.41 -0.86 -28.68
N LYS A 720 -9.80 -1.74 -27.88
CA LYS A 720 -9.67 -3.17 -28.21
C LYS A 720 -11.03 -3.81 -28.45
N MET A 721 -12.01 -3.52 -27.61
CA MET A 721 -13.38 -4.01 -27.80
C MET A 721 -14.02 -3.45 -29.07
N LYS A 722 -13.70 -2.23 -29.50
CA LYS A 722 -14.18 -1.65 -30.77
C LYS A 722 -13.49 -2.31 -31.98
N LEU A 723 -12.18 -2.54 -31.90
CA LEU A 723 -11.37 -3.15 -32.96
C LEU A 723 -11.69 -4.65 -33.17
N LEU A 724 -12.01 -5.37 -32.09
CA LEU A 724 -12.46 -6.77 -32.14
C LEU A 724 -13.92 -6.94 -32.60
N LYS A 725 -14.71 -5.86 -32.65
CA LYS A 725 -16.12 -5.87 -33.14
C LYS A 725 -16.24 -5.64 -34.65
N THR A 726 -15.13 -5.43 -35.36
CA THR A 726 -15.08 -5.16 -36.80
C THR A 726 -15.02 -6.47 -37.62
N PRO A 727 -15.80 -6.65 -38.72
CA PRO A 727 -16.15 -7.98 -39.22
C PRO A 727 -15.09 -8.55 -40.18
N VAL A 728 -14.45 -9.65 -39.80
CA VAL A 728 -14.00 -10.68 -40.74
C VAL A 728 -15.13 -11.71 -40.83
N TYR A 729 -15.63 -11.92 -42.04
CA TYR A 729 -16.75 -12.80 -42.33
C TYR A 729 -16.32 -14.27 -42.19
N GLU A 730 -16.29 -14.77 -40.97
CA GLU A 730 -16.90 -16.07 -40.71
C GLU A 730 -18.15 -15.80 -39.90
N GLU A 731 -19.24 -16.49 -40.22
CA GLU A 731 -20.43 -16.58 -39.40
C GLU A 731 -20.05 -17.31 -38.09
N LYS A 732 -19.23 -16.68 -37.24
CA LYS A 732 -18.76 -17.24 -35.98
C LYS A 732 -19.55 -16.62 -34.85
N ARG A 733 -20.43 -17.48 -34.33
CA ARG A 733 -21.19 -17.30 -33.10
C ARG A 733 -20.31 -16.63 -32.06
N THR A 734 -20.79 -15.56 -31.45
CA THR A 734 -20.14 -14.98 -30.27
C THR A 734 -20.69 -15.68 -29.04
N ILE A 735 -19.93 -15.70 -27.94
CA ILE A 735 -20.41 -16.14 -26.62
C ILE A 735 -21.76 -15.48 -26.23
N ASN A 736 -22.03 -14.28 -26.75
CA ASN A 736 -23.28 -13.57 -26.47
C ASN A 736 -24.49 -14.12 -27.26
N ASN A 737 -24.27 -14.89 -28.34
CA ASN A 737 -25.28 -15.47 -29.23
C ASN A 737 -25.15 -17.01 -29.30
N LEU A 738 -25.06 -17.68 -28.15
CA LEU A 738 -25.04 -19.14 -28.06
C LEU A 738 -26.45 -19.73 -28.27
N SER A 739 -26.55 -20.81 -29.04
CA SER A 739 -27.77 -21.60 -29.21
C SER A 739 -27.82 -22.80 -28.26
N PHE A 740 -28.98 -23.46 -28.15
CA PHE A 740 -29.09 -24.74 -27.42
C PHE A 740 -28.07 -25.77 -27.93
N LYS A 741 -27.88 -25.85 -29.25
CA LYS A 741 -26.92 -26.77 -29.87
C LYS A 741 -25.49 -26.48 -29.40
N ASP A 742 -25.11 -25.22 -29.32
CA ASP A 742 -23.76 -24.84 -28.86
C ASP A 742 -23.50 -25.29 -27.42
N LEU A 743 -24.49 -25.10 -26.54
CA LEU A 743 -24.38 -25.54 -25.15
C LEU A 743 -24.41 -27.06 -25.03
N TYR A 744 -25.23 -27.73 -25.85
CA TYR A 744 -25.29 -29.19 -25.90
C TYR A 744 -23.94 -29.77 -26.35
N ASP A 745 -23.34 -29.24 -27.42
CA ASP A 745 -22.05 -29.68 -27.92
C ASP A 745 -20.91 -29.37 -26.91
N ALA A 746 -20.89 -28.15 -26.35
CA ALA A 746 -19.87 -27.72 -25.39
C ALA A 746 -19.87 -28.52 -24.09
N THR A 747 -21.03 -28.98 -23.63
CA THR A 747 -21.18 -29.77 -22.40
C THR A 747 -21.22 -31.28 -22.66
N ASN A 748 -20.94 -31.71 -23.88
CA ASN A 748 -21.03 -33.12 -24.31
C ASN A 748 -22.40 -33.74 -23.98
N GLY A 749 -23.46 -33.08 -24.42
CA GLY A 749 -24.85 -33.49 -24.25
C GLY A 749 -25.37 -33.37 -22.81
N PHE A 750 -24.84 -32.43 -22.02
CA PHE A 750 -25.14 -32.31 -20.58
C PHE A 750 -24.86 -33.63 -19.82
N SER A 751 -23.75 -34.28 -20.15
CA SER A 751 -23.32 -35.55 -19.54
C SER A 751 -23.11 -35.42 -18.03
N SER A 752 -23.41 -36.49 -17.28
CA SER A 752 -23.14 -36.57 -15.85
C SER A 752 -21.65 -36.42 -15.50
N ALA A 753 -20.74 -36.74 -16.43
CA ALA A 753 -19.30 -36.53 -16.25
C ALA A 753 -18.90 -35.04 -16.20
N ASN A 754 -19.73 -34.16 -16.76
CA ASN A 754 -19.51 -32.71 -16.77
C ASN A 754 -20.37 -31.99 -15.74
N LEU A 755 -21.14 -32.70 -14.92
CA LEU A 755 -21.98 -32.11 -13.88
C LEU A 755 -21.10 -31.62 -12.72
N ILE A 756 -21.09 -30.30 -12.48
CA ILE A 756 -20.31 -29.67 -11.40
C ILE A 756 -21.16 -29.21 -10.23
N GLY A 757 -22.49 -29.18 -10.38
CA GLY A 757 -23.40 -28.90 -9.28
C GLY A 757 -24.86 -29.14 -9.66
N ALA A 758 -25.69 -29.52 -8.68
CA ALA A 758 -27.13 -29.70 -8.89
C ALA A 758 -27.92 -29.13 -7.71
N GLY A 759 -28.93 -28.33 -7.99
CA GLY A 759 -29.81 -27.74 -6.98
C GLY A 759 -31.28 -27.76 -7.40
N ASN A 760 -32.15 -27.29 -6.50
CA ASN A 760 -33.61 -27.36 -6.67
C ASN A 760 -34.14 -26.64 -7.93
N PHE A 761 -33.41 -25.66 -8.46
CA PHE A 761 -33.82 -24.86 -9.61
C PHE A 761 -33.07 -25.20 -10.92
N GLY A 762 -32.07 -26.07 -10.88
CA GLY A 762 -31.28 -26.42 -12.06
C GLY A 762 -29.96 -27.12 -11.76
N SER A 763 -29.33 -27.59 -12.82
CA SER A 763 -28.02 -28.28 -12.80
C SER A 763 -26.97 -27.44 -13.53
N VAL A 764 -25.75 -27.43 -13.02
CA VAL A 764 -24.61 -26.69 -13.58
C VAL A 764 -23.63 -27.68 -14.19
N TYR A 765 -23.25 -27.43 -15.44
CA TYR A 765 -22.34 -28.27 -16.21
C TYR A 765 -21.09 -27.48 -16.60
N ASN A 766 -19.94 -28.12 -16.54
CA ASN A 766 -18.73 -27.64 -17.20
C ASN A 766 -18.85 -27.85 -18.71
N GLY A 767 -18.35 -26.91 -19.50
CA GLY A 767 -18.29 -27.04 -20.95
C GLY A 767 -17.18 -26.22 -21.56
N THR A 768 -16.79 -26.60 -22.77
CA THR A 768 -15.78 -25.88 -23.56
C THR A 768 -16.39 -25.47 -24.89
N LEU A 769 -16.42 -24.17 -25.16
CA LEU A 769 -16.96 -23.63 -26.41
C LEU A 769 -16.03 -23.90 -27.59
N PHE A 770 -16.55 -23.70 -28.81
CA PHE A 770 -15.81 -23.91 -30.07
C PHE A 770 -14.56 -23.02 -30.21
N ASP A 771 -14.45 -21.95 -29.42
CA ASP A 771 -13.29 -21.06 -29.38
C ASP A 771 -12.27 -21.44 -28.28
N GLY A 772 -12.50 -22.55 -27.56
CA GLY A 772 -11.66 -23.03 -26.47
C GLY A 772 -12.01 -22.44 -25.10
N THR A 773 -13.00 -21.54 -25.00
CA THR A 773 -13.38 -20.94 -23.71
C THR A 773 -14.07 -21.95 -22.81
N THR A 774 -13.53 -22.15 -21.60
CA THR A 774 -14.19 -22.93 -20.55
C THR A 774 -15.30 -22.12 -19.88
N ILE A 775 -16.49 -22.70 -19.80
CA ILE A 775 -17.70 -22.08 -19.30
C ILE A 775 -18.42 -22.98 -18.28
N ALA A 776 -19.19 -22.38 -17.39
CA ALA A 776 -20.15 -23.08 -16.56
C ALA A 776 -21.58 -22.79 -17.07
N VAL A 777 -22.35 -23.82 -17.38
CA VAL A 777 -23.70 -23.72 -17.95
C VAL A 777 -24.72 -24.18 -16.93
N LYS A 778 -25.52 -23.27 -16.38
CA LYS A 778 -26.64 -23.59 -15.49
C LYS A 778 -27.91 -23.81 -16.31
N VAL A 779 -28.39 -25.04 -16.38
CA VAL A 779 -29.64 -25.44 -17.03
C VAL A 779 -30.77 -25.48 -16.01
N PHE A 780 -31.87 -24.76 -16.26
CA PHE A 780 -32.94 -24.59 -15.30
C PHE A 780 -34.02 -25.67 -15.41
N ASN A 781 -34.49 -26.16 -14.27
CA ASN A 781 -35.63 -27.09 -14.22
C ASN A 781 -36.95 -26.32 -14.33
N LEU A 782 -37.49 -26.21 -15.55
CA LEU A 782 -38.72 -25.47 -15.83
C LEU A 782 -40.01 -26.19 -15.40
N ILE A 783 -39.92 -27.46 -15.00
CA ILE A 783 -41.05 -28.21 -14.41
C ILE A 783 -41.27 -27.74 -12.96
N HIS A 784 -40.20 -27.34 -12.26
CA HIS A 784 -40.30 -26.84 -10.90
C HIS A 784 -40.96 -25.44 -10.87
N PRO A 785 -41.93 -25.16 -9.98
CA PRO A 785 -42.65 -23.88 -9.92
C PRO A 785 -41.76 -22.64 -9.69
N GLY A 786 -40.55 -22.85 -9.14
CA GLY A 786 -39.55 -21.81 -8.93
C GLY A 786 -38.54 -21.62 -10.07
N GLY A 787 -38.37 -22.60 -10.97
CA GLY A 787 -37.27 -22.59 -11.96
C GLY A 787 -37.36 -21.43 -12.96
N ALA A 788 -38.57 -21.12 -13.46
CA ALA A 788 -38.77 -19.99 -14.36
C ALA A 788 -38.56 -18.62 -13.69
N ARG A 789 -38.87 -18.51 -12.38
CA ARG A 789 -38.62 -17.29 -11.58
C ARG A 789 -37.13 -17.13 -11.32
N SER A 790 -36.45 -18.20 -10.93
CA SER A 790 -35.00 -18.24 -10.71
C SER A 790 -34.20 -17.81 -11.95
N PHE A 791 -34.55 -18.35 -13.13
CA PHE A 791 -33.95 -17.90 -14.40
C PHE A 791 -34.12 -16.39 -14.63
N LYS A 792 -35.31 -15.86 -14.33
CA LYS A 792 -35.60 -14.42 -14.51
C LYS A 792 -34.77 -13.55 -13.55
N SER A 793 -34.60 -13.98 -12.30
CA SER A 793 -33.77 -13.30 -11.31
C SER A 793 -32.29 -13.27 -11.73
N GLU A 794 -31.74 -14.40 -12.18
CA GLU A 794 -30.35 -14.49 -12.64
C GLU A 794 -30.09 -13.68 -13.92
N CYS A 795 -31.01 -13.68 -14.88
CA CYS A 795 -30.91 -12.81 -16.06
C CYS A 795 -30.96 -11.32 -15.69
N LYS A 796 -31.78 -10.95 -14.70
CA LYS A 796 -31.86 -9.57 -14.23
C LYS A 796 -30.60 -9.16 -13.46
N ALA A 797 -30.01 -10.10 -12.71
CA ALA A 797 -28.74 -9.93 -12.01
C ALA A 797 -27.59 -9.71 -13.01
N ALA A 798 -27.52 -10.55 -14.05
CA ALA A 798 -26.53 -10.46 -15.12
C ALA A 798 -26.48 -9.09 -15.83
N ILE A 799 -27.62 -8.41 -15.95
CA ILE A 799 -27.71 -7.09 -16.60
C ILE A 799 -27.23 -5.97 -15.68
N ASN A 800 -27.57 -6.04 -14.39
CA ASN A 800 -27.40 -4.93 -13.45
C ASN A 800 -26.11 -5.02 -12.60
N ILE A 801 -25.45 -6.17 -12.61
CA ILE A 801 -24.31 -6.44 -11.71
C ILE A 801 -23.01 -6.50 -12.50
N ARG A 802 -22.06 -5.64 -12.13
CA ARG A 802 -20.68 -5.67 -12.63
C ARG A 802 -19.73 -5.38 -11.49
N HIS A 803 -19.19 -6.43 -10.89
CA HIS A 803 -18.24 -6.31 -9.78
C HIS A 803 -17.19 -7.41 -9.86
N ARG A 804 -15.97 -7.12 -9.41
CA ARG A 804 -14.83 -8.06 -9.50
C ARG A 804 -14.99 -9.30 -8.62
N ASN A 805 -15.74 -9.20 -7.53
CA ASN A 805 -16.01 -10.28 -6.57
C ASN A 805 -17.39 -10.93 -6.78
N ILE A 806 -17.93 -10.86 -8.00
CA ILE A 806 -19.20 -11.50 -8.37
C ILE A 806 -18.98 -12.34 -9.62
N VAL A 807 -19.52 -13.56 -9.63
CA VAL A 807 -19.36 -14.49 -10.75
C VAL A 807 -19.93 -13.87 -12.04
N ARG A 808 -19.05 -13.70 -13.03
CA ARG A 808 -19.41 -13.06 -14.30
C ARG A 808 -20.35 -13.94 -15.12
N VAL A 809 -21.50 -13.37 -15.49
CA VAL A 809 -22.40 -13.95 -16.49
C VAL A 809 -21.96 -13.53 -17.88
N PHE A 810 -21.83 -14.49 -18.78
CA PHE A 810 -21.53 -14.25 -20.18
C PHE A 810 -22.81 -13.99 -20.99
N THR A 811 -23.79 -14.88 -20.93
CA THR A 811 -25.07 -14.75 -21.63
C THR A 811 -26.16 -15.61 -21.00
N ALA A 812 -27.40 -15.43 -21.46
CA ALA A 812 -28.51 -16.33 -21.16
C ALA A 812 -29.13 -16.85 -22.47
N VAL A 813 -29.43 -18.15 -22.51
CA VAL A 813 -29.96 -18.84 -23.68
C VAL A 813 -31.39 -19.32 -23.36
N SER A 814 -32.32 -19.07 -24.27
CA SER A 814 -33.68 -19.61 -24.24
C SER A 814 -34.00 -20.24 -25.59
N GLY A 815 -34.61 -21.42 -25.59
CA GLY A 815 -34.91 -22.14 -26.83
C GLY A 815 -35.77 -23.38 -26.59
N VAL A 816 -35.66 -24.34 -27.50
CA VAL A 816 -36.22 -25.68 -27.38
C VAL A 816 -35.11 -26.72 -27.53
N ASP A 817 -35.23 -27.83 -26.81
CA ASP A 817 -34.31 -28.96 -26.96
C ASP A 817 -34.67 -29.83 -28.19
N TYR A 818 -33.90 -30.90 -28.42
CA TYR A 818 -34.15 -31.84 -29.52
C TYR A 818 -35.47 -32.61 -29.42
N GLN A 819 -36.14 -32.61 -28.26
CA GLN A 819 -37.44 -33.25 -28.03
C GLN A 819 -38.60 -32.24 -28.10
N GLY A 820 -38.32 -30.96 -28.35
CA GLY A 820 -39.31 -29.89 -28.41
C GLY A 820 -39.74 -29.33 -27.06
N ALA A 821 -39.08 -29.72 -25.96
CA ALA A 821 -39.33 -29.16 -24.64
C ALA A 821 -38.63 -27.79 -24.49
N ARG A 822 -39.20 -26.90 -23.66
CA ARG A 822 -38.64 -25.56 -23.42
C ARG A 822 -37.30 -25.68 -22.69
N PHE A 823 -36.30 -24.95 -23.16
CA PHE A 823 -34.95 -24.92 -22.61
C PHE A 823 -34.57 -23.50 -22.19
N LYS A 824 -33.96 -23.37 -21.00
CA LYS A 824 -33.40 -22.12 -20.48
C LYS A 824 -32.09 -22.39 -19.76
N ALA A 825 -31.06 -21.62 -20.07
CA ALA A 825 -29.76 -21.72 -19.42
C ALA A 825 -29.09 -20.35 -19.26
N VAL A 826 -28.24 -20.22 -18.24
CA VAL A 826 -27.34 -19.08 -18.03
C VAL A 826 -25.90 -19.58 -18.10
N VAL A 827 -25.06 -18.85 -18.82
CA VAL A 827 -23.65 -19.19 -19.06
C VAL A 827 -22.78 -18.27 -18.23
N TYR A 828 -21.93 -18.86 -17.40
CA TYR A 828 -21.05 -18.20 -16.45
C TYR A 828 -19.58 -18.40 -16.83
N LYS A 829 -18.71 -17.50 -16.36
CA LYS A 829 -17.27 -17.77 -16.27
C LYS A 829 -17.05 -19.01 -15.39
N PHE A 830 -16.28 -19.98 -15.88
CA PHE A 830 -15.89 -21.14 -15.10
C PHE A 830 -14.88 -20.74 -14.00
N MET A 831 -15.06 -21.30 -12.80
CA MET A 831 -14.21 -21.04 -11.64
C MET A 831 -13.43 -22.32 -11.31
N PRO A 832 -12.10 -22.36 -11.56
CA PRO A 832 -11.33 -23.61 -11.55
C PRO A 832 -11.11 -24.20 -10.15
N ASN A 833 -11.13 -23.38 -9.10
CA ASN A 833 -10.90 -23.83 -7.73
C ASN A 833 -12.19 -24.21 -6.99
N GLY A 834 -13.33 -24.28 -7.69
CA GLY A 834 -14.60 -24.77 -7.15
C GLY A 834 -15.22 -23.83 -6.12
N SER A 835 -16.05 -24.39 -5.24
CA SER A 835 -16.76 -23.64 -4.21
C SER A 835 -15.95 -23.52 -2.91
N LEU A 836 -16.25 -22.49 -2.12
CA LEU A 836 -15.68 -22.31 -0.78
C LEU A 836 -16.07 -23.46 0.15
N GLU A 837 -17.27 -24.05 -0.02
CA GLU A 837 -17.67 -25.24 0.74
C GLU A 837 -16.75 -26.43 0.48
N GLU A 838 -16.43 -26.72 -0.78
CA GLU A 838 -15.49 -27.78 -1.15
C GLU A 838 -14.08 -27.47 -0.65
N TRP A 839 -13.68 -26.20 -0.68
CA TRP A 839 -12.39 -25.80 -0.13
C TRP A 839 -12.33 -25.97 1.39
N LEU A 840 -13.37 -25.60 2.13
CA LEU A 840 -13.42 -25.75 3.59
C LEU A 840 -13.53 -27.22 4.01
N HIS A 841 -14.40 -27.99 3.34
CA HIS A 841 -14.87 -29.30 3.83
C HIS A 841 -14.64 -30.48 2.88
N GLY A 842 -14.03 -30.26 1.72
CA GLY A 842 -13.76 -31.30 0.73
C GLY A 842 -12.97 -32.48 1.29
N LYS A 843 -13.26 -33.68 0.77
CA LYS A 843 -12.66 -34.95 1.20
C LYS A 843 -11.31 -35.25 0.52
N ASP A 844 -10.79 -34.36 -0.32
CA ASP A 844 -9.56 -34.63 -1.08
C ASP A 844 -8.27 -34.30 -0.31
N ASP A 845 -7.37 -35.26 -0.40
CA ASP A 845 -6.20 -35.55 0.42
C ASP A 845 -4.93 -34.82 -0.07
N THR A 846 -5.04 -33.52 -0.39
CA THR A 846 -3.95 -32.79 -1.07
C THR A 846 -3.34 -31.68 -0.22
N ASN A 847 -2.44 -32.03 0.72
CA ASN A 847 -1.29 -31.24 1.22
C ASN A 847 -1.43 -29.74 1.65
N TRP A 848 -2.56 -29.06 1.50
CA TRP A 848 -2.73 -27.64 1.85
C TRP A 848 -3.18 -27.44 3.29
N ARG A 849 -3.76 -28.47 3.93
CA ARG A 849 -4.10 -28.45 5.37
C ARG A 849 -2.87 -28.44 6.30
N LEU A 850 -1.66 -28.55 5.74
CA LEU A 850 -0.37 -28.40 6.43
C LEU A 850 0.25 -27.00 6.26
N LEU A 851 -0.46 -26.06 5.65
CA LEU A 851 -0.04 -24.65 5.57
C LEU A 851 -0.04 -24.02 6.97
N ASN A 852 0.96 -23.16 7.20
CA ASN A 852 1.08 -22.32 8.40
C ASN A 852 -0.29 -21.73 8.77
N PHE A 853 -0.69 -21.88 10.03
CA PHE A 853 -1.96 -21.40 10.59
C PHE A 853 -2.22 -19.93 10.21
N ASP A 854 -1.18 -19.10 10.20
CA ASP A 854 -1.25 -17.69 9.84
C ASP A 854 -1.59 -17.46 8.35
N PHE A 855 -1.06 -18.30 7.45
CA PHE A 855 -1.36 -18.21 6.02
C PHE A 855 -2.80 -18.62 5.71
N LEU A 856 -3.30 -19.66 6.39
CA LEU A 856 -4.67 -20.12 6.22
C LEU A 856 -5.68 -19.10 6.78
N ILE A 857 -5.40 -18.50 7.94
CA ILE A 857 -6.20 -17.41 8.50
C ILE A 857 -6.22 -16.22 7.56
N LYS A 858 -5.05 -15.83 7.03
CA LYS A 858 -4.96 -14.72 6.09
C LYS A 858 -5.79 -14.97 4.83
N LYS A 859 -5.71 -16.16 4.24
CA LYS A 859 -6.52 -16.51 3.07
C LYS A 859 -8.02 -16.56 3.35
N LYS A 860 -8.43 -17.07 4.52
CA LYS A 860 -9.82 -17.00 4.97
C LYS A 860 -10.29 -15.55 5.11
N LEU A 861 -9.45 -14.68 5.68
CA LEU A 861 -9.76 -13.27 5.82
C LEU A 861 -9.86 -12.55 4.47
N ASP A 862 -8.95 -12.84 3.53
CA ASP A 862 -8.98 -12.26 2.17
C ASP A 862 -10.30 -12.60 1.45
N ILE A 863 -10.71 -13.87 1.48
CA ILE A 863 -11.97 -14.33 0.89
C ILE A 863 -13.18 -13.69 1.59
N ALA A 864 -13.15 -13.56 2.93
CA ALA A 864 -14.19 -12.89 3.68
C ALA A 864 -14.35 -11.41 3.28
N ILE A 865 -13.23 -10.70 3.10
CA ILE A 865 -13.22 -9.31 2.63
C ILE A 865 -13.79 -9.21 1.21
N ASP A 866 -13.45 -10.16 0.33
CA ASP A 866 -13.99 -10.21 -1.04
C ASP A 866 -15.51 -10.38 -1.07
N VAL A 867 -16.05 -11.28 -0.23
CA VAL A 867 -17.51 -11.45 -0.07
C VAL A 867 -18.15 -10.16 0.50
N ALA A 868 -17.54 -9.53 1.50
CA ALA A 868 -18.04 -8.27 2.05
C ALA A 868 -18.08 -7.13 1.02
N ARG A 869 -17.05 -7.03 0.15
CA ARG A 869 -17.02 -6.08 -0.97
C ARG A 869 -18.16 -6.35 -1.96
N ALA A 870 -18.41 -7.61 -2.30
CA ALA A 870 -19.52 -7.99 -3.17
C ALA A 870 -20.88 -7.60 -2.58
N LEU A 871 -21.09 -7.84 -1.28
CA LEU A 871 -22.34 -7.45 -0.60
C LEU A 871 -22.51 -5.94 -0.54
N LYS A 872 -21.46 -5.20 -0.18
CA LYS A 872 -21.49 -3.73 -0.19
C LYS A 872 -21.91 -3.19 -1.56
N TYR A 873 -21.33 -3.74 -2.64
CA TYR A 873 -21.69 -3.35 -3.98
C TYR A 873 -23.18 -3.63 -4.28
N LEU A 874 -23.69 -4.81 -3.94
CA LEU A 874 -25.10 -5.17 -4.16
C LEU A 874 -26.07 -4.31 -3.36
N HIS A 875 -25.70 -3.98 -2.12
CA HIS A 875 -26.56 -3.27 -1.16
C HIS A 875 -26.55 -1.76 -1.36
N CYS A 876 -25.40 -1.17 -1.73
CA CYS A 876 -25.21 0.28 -1.76
C CYS A 876 -24.94 0.84 -3.16
N ASP A 877 -24.18 0.13 -3.99
CA ASP A 877 -23.62 0.69 -5.22
C ASP A 877 -24.39 0.25 -6.49
N CYS A 878 -25.21 -0.81 -6.38
CA CYS A 878 -26.05 -1.30 -7.46
C CYS A 878 -27.41 -0.59 -7.47
N GLN A 879 -27.88 -0.21 -8.67
CA GLN A 879 -29.16 0.45 -8.88
C GLN A 879 -30.02 -0.34 -9.88
N PRO A 880 -31.18 -0.88 -9.48
CA PRO A 880 -31.75 -0.84 -8.12
C PRO A 880 -30.96 -1.73 -7.14
N ARG A 881 -31.04 -1.43 -5.84
CA ARG A 881 -30.40 -2.23 -4.78
C ARG A 881 -30.80 -3.69 -4.84
N ILE A 882 -29.87 -4.59 -4.53
CA ILE A 882 -30.07 -6.05 -4.64
C ILE A 882 -29.77 -6.71 -3.29
N ALA A 883 -30.73 -7.47 -2.76
CA ALA A 883 -30.47 -8.47 -1.72
C ALA A 883 -30.18 -9.83 -2.39
N HIS A 884 -29.12 -10.51 -1.98
CA HIS A 884 -28.68 -11.79 -2.53
C HIS A 884 -29.60 -12.95 -2.11
N CYS A 885 -30.02 -12.98 -0.83
CA CYS A 885 -30.97 -13.90 -0.21
C CYS A 885 -30.58 -15.40 -0.24
N ASN A 886 -29.35 -15.74 -0.65
CA ASN A 886 -28.87 -17.12 -0.77
C ASN A 886 -27.34 -17.22 -0.60
N LEU A 887 -26.78 -16.39 0.29
CA LEU A 887 -25.34 -16.39 0.56
C LEU A 887 -24.98 -17.57 1.48
N LYS A 888 -24.07 -18.43 1.01
CA LYS A 888 -23.56 -19.60 1.73
C LYS A 888 -22.25 -20.06 1.09
N PRO A 889 -21.41 -20.88 1.76
CA PRO A 889 -20.13 -21.30 1.21
C PRO A 889 -20.21 -22.00 -0.16
N SER A 890 -21.27 -22.76 -0.44
CA SER A 890 -21.46 -23.40 -1.76
C SER A 890 -21.62 -22.40 -2.92
N ASN A 891 -22.00 -21.16 -2.59
CA ASN A 891 -22.31 -20.11 -3.54
C ASN A 891 -21.21 -19.04 -3.62
N VAL A 892 -20.12 -19.21 -2.87
CA VAL A 892 -18.88 -18.43 -3.03
C VAL A 892 -17.91 -19.30 -3.82
N LEU A 893 -17.58 -18.88 -5.04
CA LEU A 893 -16.67 -19.61 -5.92
C LEU A 893 -15.28 -18.98 -5.90
N LEU A 894 -14.25 -19.81 -6.09
CA LEU A 894 -12.86 -19.40 -6.05
C LEU A 894 -12.26 -19.46 -7.46
N ASP A 895 -11.67 -18.35 -7.89
CA ASP A 895 -10.90 -18.33 -9.13
C ASP A 895 -9.48 -18.86 -8.93
N ASP A 896 -8.69 -18.87 -9.99
CA ASP A 896 -7.30 -19.33 -10.05
C ASP A 896 -6.36 -18.60 -9.07
N GLU A 897 -6.68 -17.35 -8.70
CA GLU A 897 -5.92 -16.55 -7.72
C GLU A 897 -6.41 -16.72 -6.27
N MET A 898 -7.40 -17.59 -6.05
CA MET A 898 -8.11 -17.78 -4.77
C MET A 898 -8.86 -16.52 -4.31
N ILE A 899 -9.35 -15.71 -5.25
CA ILE A 899 -10.23 -14.57 -4.97
C ILE A 899 -11.67 -15.09 -4.82
N GLY A 900 -12.40 -14.54 -3.84
CA GLY A 900 -13.80 -14.91 -3.60
C GLY A 900 -14.77 -14.23 -4.58
N HIS A 901 -15.63 -15.02 -5.21
CA HIS A 901 -16.69 -14.56 -6.11
C HIS A 901 -18.07 -15.03 -5.65
N VAL A 902 -18.95 -14.11 -5.29
CA VAL A 902 -20.34 -14.42 -4.93
C VAL A 902 -21.13 -14.79 -6.20
N GLY A 903 -21.79 -15.95 -6.18
CA GLY A 903 -22.59 -16.49 -7.28
C GLY A 903 -23.96 -17.01 -6.84
N ASP A 904 -24.73 -17.55 -7.78
CA ASP A 904 -26.08 -18.09 -7.58
C ASP A 904 -27.13 -17.06 -7.11
N PHE A 905 -27.46 -16.12 -8.00
CA PHE A 905 -28.50 -15.09 -7.81
C PHE A 905 -29.94 -15.61 -8.01
N SER A 906 -30.16 -16.92 -7.87
CA SER A 906 -31.46 -17.57 -8.09
C SER A 906 -32.58 -17.03 -7.20
N MET A 907 -32.24 -16.60 -5.98
CA MET A 907 -33.16 -16.03 -4.99
C MET A 907 -33.03 -14.51 -4.82
N ALA A 908 -32.17 -13.86 -5.61
CA ALA A 908 -31.89 -12.44 -5.46
C ALA A 908 -33.16 -11.59 -5.64
N ARG A 909 -33.31 -10.58 -4.78
CA ARG A 909 -34.42 -9.63 -4.80
C ARG A 909 -33.93 -8.23 -5.13
N PHE A 910 -34.64 -7.60 -6.06
CA PHE A 910 -34.39 -6.22 -6.47
C PHE A 910 -35.31 -5.31 -5.65
N LEU A 911 -34.71 -4.53 -4.76
CA LEU A 911 -35.40 -3.67 -3.82
C LEU A 911 -35.79 -2.35 -4.49
N PRO A 912 -36.94 -1.74 -4.14
CA PRO A 912 -37.31 -0.43 -4.65
C PRO A 912 -36.38 0.68 -4.12
N ASP A 913 -36.19 1.73 -4.91
CA ASP A 913 -35.47 2.94 -4.52
C ASP A 913 -36.30 3.69 -3.47
N THR A 914 -35.97 3.49 -2.20
CA THR A 914 -36.46 4.28 -1.07
C THR A 914 -35.27 5.04 -0.48
N ASP A 915 -35.49 6.32 -0.12
CA ASP A 915 -34.53 7.30 0.42
C ASP A 915 -33.83 6.89 1.74
N GLU A 916 -33.86 5.62 2.13
CA GLU A 916 -33.06 5.11 3.24
C GLU A 916 -31.61 4.95 2.80
N GLN A 917 -30.77 5.91 3.22
CA GLN A 917 -29.31 5.87 3.17
C GLN A 917 -28.77 4.48 3.53
N CYS A 918 -27.74 4.04 2.80
CA CYS A 918 -26.98 2.84 3.12
C CYS A 918 -26.32 2.99 4.51
N ARG A 919 -27.03 2.57 5.57
CA ARG A 919 -26.47 2.47 6.92
C ARG A 919 -25.72 1.13 7.00
N PHE A 920 -24.46 1.12 6.58
CA PHE A 920 -23.51 0.22 7.24
C PHE A 920 -23.40 0.72 8.67
N ILE A 921 -23.85 -0.09 9.62
CA ILE A 921 -24.01 0.26 11.03
C ILE A 921 -22.70 0.85 11.58
N ASP A 922 -22.78 2.12 11.97
CA ASP A 922 -21.87 2.75 12.92
C ASP A 922 -21.92 1.91 14.21
N TYR A 923 -20.77 1.62 14.81
CA TYR A 923 -20.63 0.79 16.02
C TYR A 923 -21.26 1.48 17.24
N ASP A 924 -22.60 1.55 17.28
CA ASP A 924 -23.36 1.95 18.46
C ASP A 924 -24.82 1.46 18.35
N MET A 925 -25.02 0.14 18.45
CA MET A 925 -26.32 -0.41 18.86
C MET A 925 -26.11 -1.31 20.06
N GLY A 926 -26.46 -0.79 21.24
CA GLY A 926 -26.66 -1.58 22.44
C GLY A 926 -27.78 -2.59 22.18
N PHE A 927 -27.41 -3.86 22.04
CA PHE A 927 -28.37 -4.96 22.07
C PHE A 927 -28.55 -5.38 23.53
N GLU A 928 -29.53 -4.77 24.18
CA GLU A 928 -30.14 -5.34 25.39
C GLU A 928 -30.96 -6.58 25.01
N ASP A 929 -30.79 -7.62 25.81
CA ASP A 929 -31.61 -8.84 25.97
C ASP A 929 -32.92 -8.89 25.15
N SER A 930 -32.84 -9.39 23.92
CA SER A 930 -34.01 -9.97 23.27
C SER A 930 -33.61 -11.23 22.52
N THR A 931 -34.44 -12.26 22.69
CA THR A 931 -34.23 -13.65 22.28
C THR A 931 -33.87 -13.76 20.79
N TYR A 932 -32.72 -14.40 20.53
CA TYR A 932 -32.08 -14.60 19.22
C TYR A 932 -32.97 -15.23 18.13
N GLY A 933 -34.14 -15.77 18.50
CA GLY A 933 -35.07 -16.46 17.59
C GLY A 933 -36.19 -15.60 17.00
N ASP A 934 -36.61 -14.51 17.65
CA ASP A 934 -37.86 -13.81 17.28
C ASP A 934 -37.65 -12.68 16.25
N VAL A 935 -36.42 -12.18 16.11
CA VAL A 935 -36.04 -11.21 15.05
C VAL A 935 -35.89 -11.90 13.68
N TYR A 936 -35.78 -13.23 13.66
CA TYR A 936 -35.42 -14.01 12.47
C TYR A 936 -36.53 -14.07 11.40
N MET A 937 -37.81 -14.05 11.79
CA MET A 937 -38.91 -14.27 10.83
C MET A 937 -39.28 -13.05 9.96
N GLY A 938 -38.65 -11.88 10.16
CA GLY A 938 -38.99 -10.64 9.45
C GLY A 938 -38.06 -10.21 8.31
N PHE A 939 -36.82 -10.73 8.25
CA PHE A 939 -35.73 -10.12 7.47
C PHE A 939 -35.04 -11.05 6.46
N GLU A 940 -35.50 -12.29 6.27
CA GLU A 940 -34.87 -13.30 5.37
C GLU A 940 -34.70 -12.80 3.92
N ASP A 941 -35.58 -11.91 3.46
CA ASP A 941 -35.59 -11.38 2.09
C ASP A 941 -35.04 -9.94 1.99
N SER A 942 -34.05 -9.58 2.82
CA SER A 942 -33.50 -8.21 2.91
C SER A 942 -31.97 -8.17 2.89
N THR A 943 -31.39 -6.97 2.73
CA THR A 943 -29.93 -6.76 2.84
C THR A 943 -29.41 -7.16 4.23
N TYR A 944 -30.21 -7.02 5.29
CA TYR A 944 -29.86 -7.49 6.63
C TYR A 944 -29.78 -9.02 6.71
N GLY A 945 -30.63 -9.73 5.96
CA GLY A 945 -30.56 -11.20 5.84
C GLY A 945 -29.24 -11.66 5.22
N ASP A 946 -28.71 -10.92 4.25
CA ASP A 946 -27.40 -11.20 3.67
C ASP A 946 -26.25 -10.95 4.66
N VAL A 947 -26.33 -9.88 5.46
CA VAL A 947 -25.33 -9.58 6.50
C VAL A 947 -25.32 -10.67 7.57
N TYR A 948 -26.49 -11.14 7.98
CA TYR A 948 -26.60 -12.30 8.87
C TYR A 948 -25.94 -13.54 8.25
N SER A 949 -26.28 -13.85 6.99
CA SER A 949 -25.74 -14.99 6.25
C SER A 949 -24.22 -14.89 6.10
N PHE A 950 -23.68 -13.68 5.96
CA PHE A 950 -22.24 -13.42 5.96
C PHE A 950 -21.62 -13.69 7.33
N GLY A 951 -22.27 -13.31 8.43
CA GLY A 951 -21.84 -13.67 9.78
C GLY A 951 -21.75 -15.18 10.00
N ILE A 952 -22.74 -15.95 9.52
CA ILE A 952 -22.71 -17.42 9.57
C ILE A 952 -21.58 -17.98 8.71
N LEU A 953 -21.37 -17.43 7.52
CA LEU A 953 -20.26 -17.81 6.64
C LEU A 953 -18.89 -17.57 7.30
N LEU A 954 -18.71 -16.45 8.02
CA LEU A 954 -17.49 -16.18 8.79
C LEU A 954 -17.28 -17.24 9.89
N LEU A 955 -18.33 -17.56 10.66
CA LEU A 955 -18.25 -18.57 11.69
C LEU A 955 -17.83 -19.93 11.10
N GLU A 956 -18.46 -20.36 10.01
CA GLU A 956 -18.10 -21.61 9.33
C GLU A 956 -16.66 -21.59 8.80
N MET A 957 -16.22 -20.48 8.19
CA MET A 957 -14.84 -20.33 7.70
C MET A 957 -13.81 -20.48 8.81
N PHE A 958 -14.01 -19.83 9.96
CA PHE A 958 -13.00 -19.79 11.02
C PHE A 958 -13.09 -20.95 12.01
N THR A 959 -14.27 -21.55 12.20
CA THR A 959 -14.44 -22.74 13.05
C THR A 959 -14.23 -24.04 12.30
N GLY A 960 -14.50 -24.06 10.98
CA GLY A 960 -14.54 -25.28 10.18
C GLY A 960 -15.72 -26.20 10.51
N ILE A 961 -16.71 -25.72 11.28
CA ILE A 961 -17.91 -26.48 11.68
C ILE A 961 -19.07 -26.02 10.81
N ARG A 962 -19.79 -26.97 10.19
CA ARG A 962 -21.00 -26.65 9.42
C ARG A 962 -22.12 -26.24 10.40
N PRO A 963 -22.94 -25.23 10.07
CA PRO A 963 -24.09 -24.84 10.89
C PRO A 963 -25.05 -26.00 11.19
N THR A 964 -25.20 -26.95 10.26
CA THR A 964 -26.02 -28.16 10.44
C THR A 964 -25.47 -29.09 11.51
N ASP A 965 -24.15 -29.14 11.67
CA ASP A 965 -23.47 -30.04 12.60
C ASP A 965 -23.48 -29.44 14.02
N ALA A 966 -23.47 -28.10 14.13
CA ALA A 966 -23.62 -27.38 15.40
C ALA A 966 -25.03 -27.55 16.01
N MET A 967 -26.08 -27.60 15.18
CA MET A 967 -27.46 -27.87 15.65
C MET A 967 -27.66 -29.30 16.20
N GLU A 968 -26.82 -30.26 15.81
CA GLU A 968 -26.83 -31.60 16.42
C GLU A 968 -26.13 -31.62 17.79
N VAL A 969 -25.13 -30.75 18.00
CA VAL A 969 -24.41 -30.62 19.28
C VAL A 969 -25.23 -29.89 20.34
N GLU A 970 -26.07 -28.93 19.98
CA GLU A 970 -27.03 -28.31 20.93
C GLU A 970 -28.24 -29.20 21.26
N ARG A 971 -28.49 -30.26 20.48
CA ARG A 971 -29.53 -31.26 20.76
C ARG A 971 -29.02 -32.49 21.52
N SER A 972 -27.71 -32.64 21.72
CA SER A 972 -27.08 -33.70 22.51
C SER A 972 -26.65 -33.18 23.89
#